data_AF-N9E9K3-F1
#
_entry.id   AF-N9E9K3-F1
#
_cell.length_a   1.000
_cell.length_b   1.000
_cell.length_c   1.000
_cell.angle_alpha   90.00
_cell.angle_beta   90.00
_cell.angle_gamma   90.00
#
_symmetry.space_group_name_H-M   'P 1'
#
loop_
_entity.id
_entity.type
_entity.pdbx_description
1 polymer ?
#
loop_
_entity_poly.entity_id
_entity_poly.type
_entity_poly.pdbx_seq_one_letter_code
_entity_poly.pdbx_strand_id
1 'polypeptide(L)'
;MKKRVLAPFVLTSLGLALTGCGGESSTVNEDPYKGIVTYTNGCDASYEKCLGFYVDYPVTGLNFDCSTDTRNHFNTKLEGGLASGGCLIGDKAKFYIQGSQSERKIVLGDVDLNKIRPLKVRGQPAAIGLIDIASAMTGKTPASMDMNDDTFKVMVGLVRVFQAIGVEQNNNQVGDIQPIELSDNLKNNLKDLPADIGVADFLDGSYIEKLKPWLNLETVDNDSAQLTAQRLIQQSLVNIYSTNFLIFSGANVDIQGFTGKSDLNTKNESIANMYLVTDRQGYTTGYAMQWIGVPQKVEGSTIADSLLKFLLLNQVVPQKLDVNPQQGWISPFTRKISNPLIFKKDQTTTDQLSIYQGTLLNNTNVAGTEYMYKRATGATTAPTDTTVYGKWRQTFNGDQLSGGIDIYKTNPANYLDRRVFMTKNTVKTGEKYYFPLYANITFTFTNPEVNPNTQTLGIVIDENGDIRTNLGRNGTLNSNTCADVDPSTYIDKETGVQQYRLGTTGTAYINGDIEKSITLRMILANPIFGSLDGALVGLNERLVVTPTSGTTNDDLNKASVSSGGIRLNLQRLINEQNTSSGVNITSWDGDKTIQATWVNLQAVYQAIYNNTDTNKDKLTTEQKELAKRQQGTLSVSLPQCYTVKTK
;
A
#
# COMPACT_ATOMS: atom_id res chain seq x y z
N MET A 1 33.32 -10.97 -1.50
CA MET A 1 33.02 -9.53 -1.42
C MET A 1 31.51 -9.36 -1.28
N LYS A 2 31.09 -8.63 -0.24
CA LYS A 2 29.72 -8.65 0.32
C LYS A 2 28.74 -7.91 -0.59
N LYS A 3 27.85 -8.65 -1.27
CA LYS A 3 26.61 -8.10 -1.83
C LYS A 3 25.69 -7.75 -0.67
N ARG A 4 25.43 -6.46 -0.43
CA ARG A 4 24.42 -6.02 0.55
C ARG A 4 23.05 -6.10 -0.11
N VAL A 5 22.16 -6.72 0.64
CA VAL A 5 20.81 -7.20 0.32
C VAL A 5 19.81 -6.07 0.54
N LEU A 6 18.91 -5.85 -0.42
CA LEU A 6 17.65 -5.14 -0.19
C LEU A 6 16.51 -6.15 -0.37
N ALA A 7 16.28 -6.94 0.68
CA ALA A 7 15.08 -7.75 0.82
C ALA A 7 14.01 -6.90 1.52
N PRO A 8 12.73 -6.99 1.11
CA PRO A 8 11.64 -6.27 1.76
C PRO A 8 11.37 -6.95 3.11
N PHE A 9 11.99 -6.44 4.17
CA PHE A 9 11.68 -6.88 5.53
C PHE A 9 10.31 -6.37 5.93
N VAL A 10 9.35 -7.27 5.79
CA VAL A 10 8.06 -7.27 6.46
C VAL A 10 8.35 -7.58 7.91
N LEU A 11 8.30 -6.56 8.74
CA LEU A 11 8.16 -6.73 10.18
C LEU A 11 6.98 -5.87 10.56
N THR A 12 5.99 -6.48 11.24
CA THR A 12 4.81 -5.83 11.80
C THR A 12 5.13 -4.41 12.21
N SER A 13 4.56 -3.45 11.47
CA SER A 13 5.00 -2.06 11.36
C SER A 13 4.90 -1.25 12.65
N LEU A 14 4.44 -1.83 13.77
CA LEU A 14 4.55 -1.19 15.07
C LEU A 14 5.01 -2.11 16.20
N GLY A 15 4.71 -3.41 16.23
CA GLY A 15 5.07 -4.34 17.34
C GLY A 15 6.52 -4.24 17.87
N LEU A 16 7.49 -4.11 16.96
CA LEU A 16 8.92 -4.01 17.31
C LEU A 16 9.45 -2.57 17.31
N ALA A 17 8.74 -1.62 16.69
CA ALA A 17 8.97 -0.19 16.91
C ALA A 17 8.35 0.28 18.25
N LEU A 18 7.48 -0.56 18.85
CA LEU A 18 6.74 -0.25 20.06
C LEU A 18 7.62 -0.29 21.33
N THR A 19 8.74 -1.01 21.30
CA THR A 19 9.69 -1.16 22.44
C THR A 19 10.90 -0.23 22.40
N GLY A 20 11.08 0.57 21.34
CA GLY A 20 12.22 1.49 21.19
C GLY A 20 12.10 2.84 21.90
N CYS A 21 11.01 3.08 22.63
CA CYS A 21 10.82 4.27 23.46
C CYS A 21 10.49 3.86 24.91
N GLY A 22 11.36 3.04 25.50
CA GLY A 22 11.44 2.81 26.95
C GLY A 22 12.83 3.22 27.39
N GLY A 23 12.93 4.23 28.24
CA GLY A 23 14.18 4.90 28.55
C GLY A 23 15.24 4.00 29.18
N GLU A 24 16.46 4.12 28.70
CA GLU A 24 17.68 3.83 29.46
C GLU A 24 18.77 4.81 29.02
N SER A 25 19.27 5.55 30.01
CA SER A 25 20.50 6.33 29.93
C SER A 25 21.65 5.40 29.58
N SER A 26 22.13 5.45 28.34
CA SER A 26 23.51 5.09 28.04
C SER A 26 24.16 6.27 27.35
N THR A 27 25.06 6.92 28.09
CA THR A 27 26.04 7.86 27.52
C THR A 27 26.91 7.07 26.54
N VAL A 28 26.48 6.98 25.28
CA VAL A 28 27.37 6.66 24.17
C VAL A 28 28.21 7.92 23.96
N ASN A 29 29.46 7.85 24.39
CA ASN A 29 30.47 8.81 23.96
C ASN A 29 30.75 8.56 22.46
N GLU A 30 29.83 8.99 21.59
CA GLU A 30 30.16 9.24 20.19
C GLU A 30 31.18 10.36 20.18
N ASP A 31 32.34 10.13 19.57
CA ASP A 31 33.29 11.17 19.25
C ASP A 31 32.54 12.27 18.45
N PRO A 32 32.29 13.46 19.02
CA PRO A 32 31.49 14.50 18.39
C PRO A 32 32.17 15.11 17.16
N TYR A 33 33.42 14.70 16.87
CA TYR A 33 34.20 15.16 15.72
C TYR A 33 34.25 14.14 14.57
N LYS A 34 33.69 12.93 14.73
CA LYS A 34 33.48 12.02 13.59
C LYS A 34 32.22 12.41 12.83
N GLY A 35 32.40 13.19 11.76
CA GLY A 35 31.33 13.47 10.80
C GLY A 35 30.68 12.19 10.27
N ILE A 36 29.41 12.28 9.87
CA ILE A 36 28.69 11.15 9.26
C ILE A 36 29.35 10.80 7.93
N VAL A 37 29.53 9.49 7.66
CA VAL A 37 30.05 9.04 6.37
C VAL A 37 29.02 9.35 5.29
N THR A 38 29.36 10.27 4.39
CA THR A 38 28.56 10.64 3.23
C THR A 38 28.93 9.76 2.03
N TYR A 39 27.91 9.28 1.33
CA TYR A 39 28.03 8.57 0.06
C TYR A 39 27.58 9.49 -1.08
N THR A 40 27.77 9.06 -2.32
CA THR A 40 27.31 9.77 -3.52
C THR A 40 25.80 10.08 -3.53
N ASN A 41 25.00 9.36 -2.74
CA ASN A 41 23.56 9.55 -2.56
C ASN A 41 23.22 10.10 -1.16
N GLY A 42 24.11 10.87 -0.55
CA GLY A 42 23.88 11.52 0.74
C GLY A 42 24.30 10.64 1.92
N CYS A 43 23.64 10.83 3.06
CA CYS A 43 23.89 9.98 4.23
C CYS A 43 23.24 8.60 4.09
N ASP A 44 23.80 7.58 4.74
CA ASP A 44 23.22 6.24 4.75
C ASP A 44 22.09 6.15 5.78
N ALA A 45 20.89 5.77 5.32
CA ALA A 45 19.66 5.67 6.12
C ALA A 45 19.77 4.69 7.30
N SER A 46 20.78 3.82 7.34
CA SER A 46 21.09 2.98 8.49
C SER A 46 21.61 3.78 9.70
N TYR A 47 22.17 4.97 9.51
CA TYR A 47 22.61 5.85 10.61
C TYR A 47 21.44 6.60 11.24
N GLU A 48 21.32 6.60 12.57
CA GLU A 48 20.18 7.18 13.32
C GLU A 48 19.84 8.62 12.93
N LYS A 49 20.85 9.46 12.68
CA LYS A 49 20.68 10.87 12.31
C LYS A 49 20.31 11.10 10.83
N CYS A 50 20.32 10.04 10.01
CA CYS A 50 20.03 10.10 8.59
C CYS A 50 18.59 9.67 8.27
N LEU A 51 17.89 10.52 7.54
CA LEU A 51 16.58 10.24 6.96
C LEU A 51 16.76 9.90 5.47
N GLY A 52 16.65 8.60 5.15
CA GLY A 52 16.56 8.16 3.76
C GLY A 52 15.24 8.55 3.12
N PHE A 53 15.26 8.81 1.81
CA PHE A 53 14.08 9.07 0.99
C PHE A 53 14.16 8.33 -0.35
N TYR A 54 13.02 8.21 -1.04
CA TYR A 54 12.96 7.86 -2.45
C TYR A 54 11.99 8.78 -3.20
N VAL A 55 12.19 8.91 -4.51
CA VAL A 55 11.28 9.61 -5.41
C VAL A 55 10.32 8.61 -6.06
N ASP A 56 9.01 8.91 -6.08
CA ASP A 56 7.97 8.03 -6.61
C ASP A 56 8.12 7.77 -8.12
N TYR A 57 8.54 8.78 -8.89
CA TYR A 57 9.08 8.60 -10.22
C TYR A 57 10.55 8.18 -10.12
N PRO A 58 10.93 6.99 -10.61
CA PRO A 58 12.28 6.43 -10.42
C PRO A 58 13.34 7.14 -11.30
N VAL A 59 13.76 8.34 -10.90
CA VAL A 59 14.82 9.11 -11.59
C VAL A 59 16.16 8.87 -10.92
N THR A 60 17.04 8.13 -11.57
CA THR A 60 18.43 7.93 -11.13
C THR A 60 19.29 9.12 -11.58
N GLY A 61 20.24 9.57 -10.74
CA GLY A 61 21.14 10.66 -11.10
C GLY A 61 20.56 12.07 -10.89
N LEU A 62 19.38 12.17 -10.25
CA LEU A 62 18.76 13.45 -9.90
C LEU A 62 19.59 14.14 -8.81
N ASN A 63 20.05 15.35 -9.08
CA ASN A 63 20.90 16.07 -8.14
C ASN A 63 20.08 16.53 -6.92
N PHE A 64 20.70 16.47 -5.75
CA PHE A 64 20.16 17.11 -4.56
C PHE A 64 21.24 17.60 -3.59
N ASP A 65 20.91 18.67 -2.87
CA ASP A 65 21.71 19.20 -1.76
C ASP A 65 20.89 19.12 -0.47
N CYS A 66 21.54 18.77 0.64
CA CYS A 66 20.91 18.76 1.97
C CYS A 66 21.18 20.11 2.67
N SER A 67 20.16 20.73 3.26
CA SER A 67 20.27 22.11 3.79
C SER A 67 21.40 22.36 4.80
N THR A 68 21.77 21.35 5.59
CA THR A 68 22.88 21.45 6.55
C THR A 68 24.24 21.02 5.99
N ASP A 69 24.28 20.34 4.84
CA ASP A 69 25.51 20.00 4.14
C ASP A 69 25.82 21.05 3.08
N THR A 70 26.73 21.97 3.42
CA THR A 70 27.12 23.09 2.55
C THR A 70 28.29 22.77 1.63
N ARG A 71 28.79 21.53 1.63
CA ARG A 71 30.02 21.15 0.91
C ARG A 71 29.80 20.09 -0.16
N ASN A 72 28.87 19.18 0.08
CA ASN A 72 28.66 18.03 -0.79
C ASN A 72 27.41 18.21 -1.64
N HIS A 73 27.48 17.65 -2.85
CA HIS A 73 26.37 17.55 -3.79
C HIS A 73 26.12 16.09 -4.09
N PHE A 74 24.86 15.67 -4.07
CA PHE A 74 24.49 14.26 -4.14
C PHE A 74 23.63 13.97 -5.36
N ASN A 75 23.51 12.69 -5.69
CA ASN A 75 22.64 12.19 -6.74
C ASN A 75 21.83 11.00 -6.25
N THR A 76 20.56 10.92 -6.64
CA THR A 76 19.74 9.73 -6.37
C THR A 76 20.33 8.48 -7.03
N LYS A 77 20.12 7.32 -6.41
CA LYS A 77 20.57 6.02 -6.90
C LYS A 77 19.46 4.99 -6.89
N LEU A 78 19.40 4.13 -7.90
CA LEU A 78 18.43 3.05 -7.94
C LEU A 78 18.85 1.94 -6.96
N GLU A 79 18.06 1.76 -5.91
CA GLU A 79 18.26 0.77 -4.86
C GLU A 79 16.96 0.00 -4.65
N GLY A 80 16.97 -1.31 -4.88
CA GLY A 80 15.75 -2.14 -4.75
C GLY A 80 14.60 -1.72 -5.69
N GLY A 81 14.92 -1.09 -6.83
CA GLY A 81 13.93 -0.53 -7.74
C GLY A 81 13.33 0.80 -7.29
N LEU A 82 13.97 1.53 -6.38
CA LEU A 82 13.56 2.87 -5.96
C LEU A 82 14.72 3.86 -6.10
N ALA A 83 14.46 5.03 -6.67
CA ALA A 83 15.46 6.10 -6.79
C ALA A 83 15.63 6.79 -5.42
N SER A 84 16.70 6.43 -4.71
CA SER A 84 16.89 6.73 -3.29
C SER A 84 18.03 7.73 -3.03
N GLY A 85 17.90 8.47 -1.93
CA GLY A 85 18.91 9.37 -1.37
C GLY A 85 18.73 9.53 0.14
N GLY A 86 19.53 10.38 0.79
CA GLY A 86 19.41 10.63 2.22
C GLY A 86 19.99 11.97 2.67
N CYS A 87 19.29 12.64 3.59
CA CYS A 87 19.74 13.86 4.27
C CYS A 87 19.61 13.70 5.79
N LEU A 88 20.14 14.64 6.57
CA LEU A 88 19.96 14.58 8.02
C LEU A 88 18.49 14.79 8.38
N ILE A 89 18.06 14.18 9.50
CA ILE A 89 16.76 14.51 10.08
C ILE A 89 16.73 16.02 10.36
N GLY A 90 15.67 16.70 9.92
CA GLY A 90 15.60 18.16 10.01
C GLY A 90 15.84 18.87 8.68
N ASP A 91 16.53 18.24 7.72
CA ASP A 91 16.95 18.88 6.48
C ASP A 91 15.82 19.10 5.47
N LYS A 92 16.07 20.09 4.61
CA LYS A 92 15.44 20.18 3.29
C LYS A 92 16.35 19.54 2.24
N ALA A 93 15.74 18.80 1.31
CA ALA A 93 16.40 18.29 0.12
C ALA A 93 16.09 19.23 -1.06
N LYS A 94 17.11 19.92 -1.54
CA LYS A 94 17.01 20.82 -2.70
C LYS A 94 17.30 20.07 -3.98
N PHE A 95 16.28 19.84 -4.81
CA PHE A 95 16.42 19.08 -6.06
C PHE A 95 16.69 19.97 -7.27
N TYR A 96 17.53 19.48 -8.18
CA TYR A 96 17.85 20.12 -9.45
C TYR A 96 18.41 19.11 -10.46
N ILE A 97 18.60 19.55 -11.70
CA ILE A 97 19.34 18.80 -12.73
C ILE A 97 20.46 19.71 -13.22
N GLN A 98 21.71 19.27 -13.04
CA GLN A 98 22.90 19.99 -13.49
C GLN A 98 24.07 19.03 -13.74
N GLY A 99 24.78 19.25 -14.84
CA GLY A 99 26.04 18.56 -15.15
C GLY A 99 27.24 19.33 -14.61
N SER A 100 28.34 18.64 -14.29
CA SER A 100 29.58 19.27 -13.81
C SER A 100 30.24 20.22 -14.82
N GLN A 101 29.90 20.06 -16.11
CA GLN A 101 30.38 20.92 -17.20
C GLN A 101 29.32 21.93 -17.67
N SER A 102 28.19 22.04 -16.98
CA SER A 102 27.12 22.96 -17.34
C SER A 102 26.98 24.07 -16.31
N GLU A 103 27.02 25.31 -16.80
CA GLU A 103 26.63 26.49 -16.03
C GLU A 103 25.10 26.66 -15.94
N ARG A 104 24.35 25.81 -16.64
CA ARG A 104 22.89 25.84 -16.71
C ARG A 104 22.29 24.73 -15.87
N LYS A 105 21.13 25.01 -15.28
CA LYS A 105 20.40 24.02 -14.47
C LYS A 105 18.88 24.12 -14.63
N ILE A 106 18.22 23.01 -14.31
CA ILE A 106 16.78 22.95 -14.09
C ILE A 106 16.54 22.91 -12.58
N VAL A 107 15.86 23.90 -12.03
CA VAL A 107 15.61 24.03 -10.59
C VAL A 107 14.27 23.39 -10.23
N LEU A 108 14.27 22.43 -9.31
CA LEU A 108 13.07 21.66 -8.91
C LEU A 108 12.59 21.94 -7.48
N GLY A 109 13.30 22.76 -6.70
CA GLY A 109 12.83 23.28 -5.41
C GLY A 109 13.30 22.52 -4.18
N ASP A 110 12.95 23.07 -3.01
CA ASP A 110 13.46 22.65 -1.70
C ASP A 110 12.38 21.88 -0.92
N VAL A 111 12.45 20.55 -0.98
CA VAL A 111 11.50 19.67 -0.30
C VAL A 111 11.83 19.58 1.19
N ASP A 112 10.90 19.98 2.04
CA ASP A 112 11.04 19.91 3.50
C ASP A 112 10.76 18.49 4.01
N LEU A 113 11.81 17.75 4.34
CA LEU A 113 11.68 16.36 4.76
C LEU A 113 10.95 16.22 6.10
N ASN A 114 10.94 17.25 6.96
CA ASN A 114 10.17 17.22 8.20
C ASN A 114 8.66 17.26 7.96
N LYS A 115 8.21 17.85 6.84
CA LYS A 115 6.78 17.84 6.48
C LYS A 115 6.33 16.50 5.90
N ILE A 116 7.23 15.79 5.22
CA ILE A 116 6.95 14.48 4.64
C ILE A 116 7.07 13.39 5.71
N ARG A 117 8.18 13.42 6.47
CA ARG A 117 8.54 12.40 7.46
C ARG A 117 9.32 13.02 8.64
N PRO A 118 8.63 13.62 9.62
CA PRO A 118 9.27 14.21 10.80
C PRO A 118 9.92 13.16 11.72
N LEU A 119 9.42 11.91 11.70
CA LEU A 119 10.01 10.79 12.44
C LEU A 119 10.66 9.77 11.53
N LYS A 120 11.94 9.51 11.81
CA LYS A 120 12.64 8.36 11.25
C LYS A 120 12.04 7.08 11.81
N VAL A 121 11.67 6.17 10.91
CA VAL A 121 11.35 4.78 11.25
C VAL A 121 12.32 3.91 10.48
N ARG A 122 13.03 3.04 11.20
CA ARG A 122 14.04 2.16 10.60
C ARG A 122 13.40 1.30 9.50
N GLY A 123 14.04 1.26 8.33
CA GLY A 123 13.57 0.48 7.19
C GLY A 123 12.42 1.10 6.41
N GLN A 124 12.00 2.32 6.75
CA GLN A 124 10.96 3.04 6.03
C GLN A 124 11.48 4.43 5.62
N PRO A 125 11.94 4.60 4.37
CA PRO A 125 12.35 5.91 3.86
C PRO A 125 11.16 6.86 3.69
N ALA A 126 11.42 8.17 3.62
CA ALA A 126 10.44 9.16 3.21
C ALA A 126 10.08 8.95 1.72
N ALA A 127 8.79 8.98 1.40
CA ALA A 127 8.31 8.89 0.03
C ALA A 127 8.09 10.31 -0.50
N ILE A 128 8.92 10.75 -1.43
CA ILE A 128 8.81 12.07 -2.08
C ILE A 128 8.08 11.88 -3.40
N GLY A 129 6.89 12.44 -3.50
CA GLY A 129 6.15 12.50 -4.75
C GLY A 129 6.68 13.59 -5.67
N LEU A 130 6.51 13.43 -6.99
CA LEU A 130 6.69 14.58 -7.91
C LEU A 130 5.77 15.75 -7.55
N ILE A 131 4.62 15.47 -6.92
CA ILE A 131 3.73 16.51 -6.39
C ILE A 131 4.37 17.29 -5.22
N ASP A 132 5.21 16.64 -4.40
CA ASP A 132 5.92 17.30 -3.30
C ASP A 132 7.02 18.21 -3.86
N ILE A 133 7.71 17.75 -4.91
CA ILE A 133 8.68 18.56 -5.67
C ILE A 133 7.96 19.76 -6.31
N ALA A 134 6.86 19.56 -7.02
CA ALA A 134 6.08 20.64 -7.61
C ALA A 134 5.54 21.63 -6.55
N SER A 135 5.15 21.15 -5.38
CA SER A 135 4.75 21.98 -4.24
C SER A 135 5.92 22.82 -3.74
N ALA A 136 7.13 22.26 -3.69
CA ALA A 136 8.34 22.98 -3.33
C ALA A 136 8.75 24.03 -4.38
N MET A 137 8.52 23.77 -5.68
CA MET A 137 8.74 24.74 -6.75
C MET A 137 7.79 25.93 -6.65
N THR A 138 6.51 25.66 -6.43
CA THR A 138 5.43 26.66 -6.45
C THR A 138 5.24 27.37 -5.11
N GLY A 139 5.66 26.74 -4.01
CA GLY A 139 5.34 27.17 -2.64
C GLY A 139 3.86 26.97 -2.28
N LYS A 140 3.09 26.23 -3.09
CA LYS A 140 1.65 26.03 -2.93
C LYS A 140 1.33 24.55 -2.72
N THR A 141 0.32 24.26 -1.90
CA THR A 141 -0.25 22.92 -1.77
C THR A 141 -1.28 22.69 -2.88
N PRO A 142 -1.26 21.54 -3.57
CA PRO A 142 -2.25 21.24 -4.60
C PRO A 142 -3.64 21.06 -4.02
N ALA A 143 -4.64 21.54 -4.74
CA ALA A 143 -6.06 21.42 -4.43
C ALA A 143 -6.79 20.43 -5.35
N SER A 144 -6.32 20.25 -6.60
CA SER A 144 -6.96 19.36 -7.58
C SER A 144 -5.95 18.68 -8.51
N MET A 145 -6.42 17.68 -9.26
CA MET A 145 -5.65 16.98 -10.30
C MET A 145 -6.01 17.48 -11.71
N ASP A 146 -6.12 18.79 -11.86
CA ASP A 146 -6.46 19.45 -13.12
C ASP A 146 -5.55 20.64 -13.41
N MET A 147 -5.48 21.03 -14.69
CA MET A 147 -4.52 22.02 -15.19
C MET A 147 -4.77 23.46 -14.72
N ASN A 148 -5.87 23.74 -14.00
CA ASN A 148 -6.09 25.05 -13.37
C ASN A 148 -5.35 25.21 -12.04
N ASP A 149 -4.89 24.10 -11.45
CA ASP A 149 -4.03 24.12 -10.26
C ASP A 149 -2.57 24.29 -10.68
N ASP A 150 -1.95 25.40 -10.27
CA ASP A 150 -0.56 25.74 -10.59
C ASP A 150 0.43 24.63 -10.20
N THR A 151 0.24 24.00 -9.04
CA THR A 151 1.13 22.96 -8.54
C THR A 151 0.97 21.68 -9.33
N PHE A 152 -0.27 21.30 -9.66
CA PHE A 152 -0.53 20.17 -10.54
C PHE A 152 0.00 20.40 -11.96
N LYS A 153 -0.18 21.61 -12.51
CA LYS A 153 0.39 22.02 -13.80
C LYS A 153 1.90 21.86 -13.85
N VAL A 154 2.61 22.30 -12.80
CA VAL A 154 4.06 22.09 -12.68
C VAL A 154 4.41 20.60 -12.63
N MET A 155 3.67 19.78 -11.86
CA MET A 155 3.87 18.33 -11.82
C MET A 155 3.71 17.69 -13.21
N VAL A 156 2.70 18.08 -13.99
CA VAL A 156 2.51 17.60 -15.38
C VAL A 156 3.72 17.95 -16.24
N GLY A 157 4.26 19.16 -16.10
CA GLY A 157 5.48 19.57 -16.78
C GLY A 157 6.69 18.70 -16.41
N LEU A 158 6.87 18.38 -15.12
CA LEU A 158 7.93 17.47 -14.65
C LEU A 158 7.77 16.06 -15.22
N VAL A 159 6.56 15.51 -15.21
CA VAL A 159 6.25 14.21 -15.81
C VAL A 159 6.62 14.20 -17.29
N ARG A 160 6.29 15.27 -18.03
CA ARG A 160 6.61 15.40 -19.44
C ARG A 160 8.13 15.37 -19.70
N VAL A 161 8.91 16.09 -18.88
CA VAL A 161 10.38 16.06 -18.94
C VAL A 161 10.90 14.65 -18.71
N PHE A 162 10.49 13.99 -17.62
CA PHE A 162 10.99 12.66 -17.30
C PHE A 162 10.55 11.57 -18.28
N GLN A 163 9.33 11.65 -18.81
CA GLN A 163 8.88 10.74 -19.86
C GLN A 163 9.65 10.93 -21.17
N ALA A 164 9.91 12.17 -21.59
CA ALA A 164 10.67 12.45 -22.80
C ALA A 164 12.10 11.89 -22.71
N ILE A 165 12.75 12.03 -21.55
CA ILE A 165 14.07 11.40 -21.29
C ILE A 165 13.97 9.88 -21.44
N GLY A 166 12.95 9.27 -20.82
CA GLY A 166 12.73 7.82 -20.91
C GLY A 166 12.49 7.34 -22.34
N VAL A 167 11.76 8.12 -23.15
CA VAL A 167 11.51 7.83 -24.57
C VAL A 167 12.79 7.92 -25.39
N GLU A 168 13.59 8.98 -25.22
CA GLU A 168 14.88 9.15 -25.92
C GLU A 168 15.87 8.01 -25.59
N GLN A 169 15.87 7.58 -24.33
CA GLN A 169 16.67 6.43 -23.87
C GLN A 169 16.14 5.07 -24.34
N ASN A 170 14.99 5.05 -25.03
CA ASN A 170 14.28 3.83 -25.39
C ASN A 170 13.92 2.94 -24.17
N ASN A 171 13.86 3.57 -22.99
CA ASN A 171 13.57 2.95 -21.69
C ASN A 171 12.09 3.04 -21.32
N ASN A 172 11.34 3.94 -21.96
CA ASN A 172 9.95 4.20 -21.66
C ASN A 172 9.07 4.24 -22.91
N GLN A 173 7.78 3.96 -22.76
CA GLN A 173 6.74 4.37 -23.71
C GLN A 173 5.96 5.53 -23.08
N VAL A 174 5.38 6.39 -23.90
CA VAL A 174 4.56 7.50 -23.41
C VAL A 174 3.42 6.96 -22.53
N GLY A 175 3.22 7.56 -21.36
CA GLY A 175 2.21 7.13 -20.39
C GLY A 175 2.67 6.05 -19.39
N ASP A 176 3.85 5.45 -19.59
CA ASP A 176 4.43 4.45 -18.69
C ASP A 176 5.38 5.10 -17.67
N ILE A 177 5.49 4.50 -16.48
CA ILE A 177 6.35 4.96 -15.38
C ILE A 177 7.47 3.95 -15.22
N GLN A 178 8.63 4.27 -15.80
CA GLN A 178 9.81 3.40 -15.79
C GLN A 178 11.03 4.15 -15.26
N PRO A 179 12.03 3.42 -14.70
CA PRO A 179 13.31 4.00 -14.33
C PRO A 179 13.96 4.75 -15.48
N ILE A 180 14.43 5.96 -15.19
CA ILE A 180 15.25 6.75 -16.11
C ILE A 180 16.59 7.08 -15.47
N GLU A 181 17.60 7.35 -16.29
CA GLU A 181 18.94 7.72 -15.83
C GLU A 181 19.33 9.12 -16.33
N LEU A 182 19.58 10.04 -15.42
CA LEU A 182 20.21 11.32 -15.71
C LEU A 182 21.74 11.13 -15.73
N SER A 183 22.24 10.62 -16.86
CA SER A 183 23.68 10.42 -17.07
C SER A 183 24.44 11.75 -17.06
N ASP A 184 25.75 11.70 -16.77
CA ASP A 184 26.58 12.91 -16.78
C ASP A 184 26.61 13.58 -18.15
N ASN A 185 26.62 12.81 -19.24
CA ASN A 185 26.53 13.36 -20.60
C ASN A 185 25.22 14.11 -20.83
N LEU A 186 24.09 13.50 -20.46
CA LEU A 186 22.78 14.14 -20.59
C LEU A 186 22.72 15.43 -19.78
N LYS A 187 23.21 15.41 -18.53
CA LYS A 187 23.24 16.60 -17.67
C LYS A 187 24.21 17.68 -18.17
N ASN A 188 25.36 17.31 -18.74
CA ASN A 188 26.34 18.27 -19.27
C ASN A 188 25.81 19.00 -20.51
N ASN A 189 24.94 18.38 -21.30
CA ASN A 189 24.29 19.01 -22.45
C ASN A 189 23.31 20.14 -22.06
N LEU A 190 22.99 20.29 -20.78
CA LEU A 190 22.26 21.48 -20.31
C LEU A 190 23.00 22.78 -20.62
N LYS A 191 24.33 22.75 -20.86
CA LYS A 191 25.12 23.93 -21.25
C LYS A 191 24.61 24.61 -22.52
N ASP A 192 23.88 23.87 -23.35
CA ASP A 192 23.32 24.36 -24.62
C ASP A 192 21.98 25.10 -24.41
N LEU A 193 21.47 25.15 -23.17
CA LEU A 193 20.27 25.91 -22.83
C LEU A 193 20.54 27.43 -22.84
N PRO A 194 19.55 28.22 -23.29
CA PRO A 194 19.69 29.68 -23.33
C PRO A 194 19.75 30.31 -21.94
N ALA A 195 19.10 29.69 -20.95
CA ALA A 195 19.04 30.13 -19.56
C ALA A 195 18.73 28.95 -18.63
N ASP A 196 18.87 29.18 -17.32
CA ASP A 196 18.32 28.26 -16.31
C ASP A 196 16.80 28.14 -16.46
N ILE A 197 16.28 26.98 -16.09
CA ILE A 197 14.85 26.68 -16.09
C ILE A 197 14.35 26.61 -14.65
N GLY A 198 13.24 27.27 -14.37
CA GLY A 198 12.62 27.30 -13.05
C GLY A 198 11.10 27.29 -13.12
N VAL A 199 10.46 27.47 -11.95
CA VAL A 199 9.01 27.33 -11.80
C VAL A 199 8.19 28.23 -12.73
N ALA A 200 8.65 29.46 -13.02
CA ALA A 200 7.95 30.37 -13.91
C ALA A 200 7.77 29.77 -15.32
N ASP A 201 8.78 29.06 -15.81
CA ASP A 201 8.78 28.45 -17.14
C ASP A 201 7.80 27.28 -17.23
N PHE A 202 7.64 26.53 -16.14
CA PHE A 202 6.65 25.46 -16.04
C PHE A 202 5.22 26.01 -15.93
N LEU A 203 5.05 27.13 -15.21
CA LEU A 203 3.74 27.78 -15.05
C LEU A 203 3.25 28.45 -16.33
N ASP A 204 4.12 29.11 -17.08
CA ASP A 204 3.74 29.78 -18.33
C ASP A 204 3.83 28.87 -19.57
N GLY A 205 4.47 27.70 -19.44
CA GLY A 205 4.63 26.71 -20.51
C GLY A 205 5.86 26.94 -21.40
N SER A 206 6.63 28.00 -21.17
CA SER A 206 7.83 28.33 -21.96
C SER A 206 8.97 27.31 -21.80
N TYR A 207 8.91 26.45 -20.77
CA TYR A 207 9.86 25.35 -20.58
C TYR A 207 9.95 24.42 -21.81
N ILE A 208 8.88 24.27 -22.60
CA ILE A 208 8.85 23.43 -23.79
C ILE A 208 9.88 23.90 -24.82
N GLU A 209 9.82 25.17 -25.21
CA GLU A 209 10.72 25.74 -26.20
C GLU A 209 12.12 25.94 -25.62
N LYS A 210 12.23 26.34 -24.35
CA LYS A 210 13.53 26.58 -23.71
C LYS A 210 14.35 25.29 -23.57
N LEU A 211 13.70 24.15 -23.31
CA LEU A 211 14.38 22.85 -23.17
C LEU A 211 14.69 22.18 -24.51
N LYS A 212 14.14 22.65 -25.63
CA LYS A 212 14.30 22.03 -26.96
C LYS A 212 15.75 21.79 -27.41
N PRO A 213 16.75 22.65 -27.11
CA PRO A 213 18.15 22.36 -27.42
C PRO A 213 18.72 21.14 -26.66
N TRP A 214 18.13 20.80 -25.51
CA TRP A 214 18.56 19.71 -24.65
C TRP A 214 17.71 18.44 -24.80
N LEU A 215 16.39 18.59 -24.91
CA LEU A 215 15.42 17.49 -24.90
C LEU A 215 14.16 17.87 -25.68
N ASN A 216 13.73 17.00 -26.61
CA ASN A 216 12.51 17.22 -27.36
C ASN A 216 11.26 16.76 -26.60
N LEU A 217 10.54 17.71 -26.00
CA LEU A 217 9.30 17.48 -25.26
C LEU A 217 8.06 17.26 -26.15
N GLU A 218 8.13 17.48 -27.46
CA GLU A 218 7.03 17.19 -28.39
C GLU A 218 6.76 15.68 -28.55
N THR A 219 7.69 14.84 -28.09
CA THR A 219 7.55 13.37 -28.07
C THR A 219 6.53 12.86 -27.05
N VAL A 220 6.14 13.70 -26.08
CA VAL A 220 5.16 13.40 -25.04
C VAL A 220 4.08 14.47 -25.09
N ASP A 221 2.85 14.07 -25.38
CA ASP A 221 1.71 14.97 -25.40
C ASP A 221 1.24 15.33 -23.97
N ASN A 222 0.53 16.44 -23.85
CA ASN A 222 0.11 16.96 -22.55
C ASN A 222 -0.93 16.05 -21.86
N ASP A 223 -1.82 15.41 -22.62
CA ASP A 223 -2.89 14.59 -22.05
C ASP A 223 -2.32 13.30 -21.46
N SER A 224 -1.37 12.65 -22.15
CA SER A 224 -0.63 11.50 -21.63
C SER A 224 0.14 11.85 -20.35
N ALA A 225 0.82 13.01 -20.33
CA ALA A 225 1.55 13.47 -19.14
C ALA A 225 0.59 13.75 -17.96
N GLN A 226 -0.57 14.34 -18.23
CA GLN A 226 -1.60 14.59 -17.22
C GLN A 226 -2.14 13.28 -16.64
N LEU A 227 -2.44 12.28 -17.47
CA LEU A 227 -2.89 10.97 -17.02
C LEU A 227 -1.83 10.27 -16.17
N THR A 228 -0.55 10.34 -16.55
CA THR A 228 0.54 9.80 -15.74
C THR A 228 0.68 10.53 -14.40
N ALA A 229 0.53 11.87 -14.37
CA ALA A 229 0.55 12.63 -13.13
C ALA A 229 -0.57 12.20 -12.17
N GLN A 230 -1.79 12.02 -12.68
CA GLN A 230 -2.91 11.50 -11.90
C GLN A 230 -2.61 10.11 -11.32
N ARG A 231 -2.04 9.19 -12.12
CA ARG A 231 -1.66 7.85 -11.67
C ARG A 231 -0.61 7.89 -10.56
N LEU A 232 0.42 8.74 -10.66
CA LEU A 232 1.44 8.88 -9.61
C LEU A 232 0.82 9.34 -8.28
N ILE A 233 -0.06 10.33 -8.33
CA ILE A 233 -0.76 10.84 -7.14
C ILE A 233 -1.61 9.74 -6.51
N GLN A 234 -2.39 9.01 -7.31
CA GLN A 234 -3.21 7.88 -6.83
C GLN A 234 -2.34 6.75 -6.27
N GLN A 235 -1.22 6.44 -6.93
CA GLN A 235 -0.30 5.39 -6.53
C GLN A 235 0.24 5.60 -5.11
N SER A 236 0.38 6.85 -4.67
CA SER A 236 0.80 7.17 -3.30
C SER A 236 -0.12 6.60 -2.21
N LEU A 237 -1.39 6.29 -2.54
CA LEU A 237 -2.37 5.69 -1.62
C LEU A 237 -2.51 4.16 -1.78
N VAL A 238 -1.91 3.55 -2.81
CA VAL A 238 -1.98 2.10 -3.05
C VAL A 238 -1.26 1.38 -1.92
N ASN A 239 -2.02 0.65 -1.11
CA ASN A 239 -1.52 0.05 0.12
C ASN A 239 -2.52 -0.94 0.71
N ILE A 240 -2.06 -1.65 1.75
CA ILE A 240 -2.93 -2.29 2.72
C ILE A 240 -3.20 -1.28 3.84
N TYR A 241 -4.47 -1.18 4.24
CA TYR A 241 -4.88 -0.42 5.42
C TYR A 241 -5.47 -1.38 6.43
N SER A 242 -4.92 -1.39 7.64
CA SER A 242 -5.29 -2.36 8.66
C SER A 242 -5.46 -1.73 10.04
N THR A 243 -6.25 -2.39 10.87
CA THR A 243 -6.23 -2.18 12.32
C THR A 243 -5.68 -3.46 12.96
N ASN A 244 -5.02 -3.36 14.10
CA ASN A 244 -4.56 -4.53 14.86
C ASN A 244 -5.10 -4.48 16.29
N PHE A 245 -5.33 -5.65 16.89
CA PHE A 245 -5.56 -5.74 18.32
C PHE A 245 -4.28 -5.45 19.11
N LEU A 246 -4.45 -5.05 20.37
CA LEU A 246 -3.40 -4.45 21.18
C LEU A 246 -2.26 -5.41 21.53
N ILE A 247 -1.04 -4.89 21.50
CA ILE A 247 0.13 -5.46 22.17
C ILE A 247 0.38 -4.61 23.42
N PHE A 248 0.20 -5.18 24.60
CA PHE A 248 0.41 -4.46 25.87
C PHE A 248 1.90 -4.43 26.22
N SER A 249 2.44 -3.24 26.47
CA SER A 249 3.72 -3.06 27.16
C SER A 249 3.55 -2.05 28.29
N GLY A 250 3.28 -2.54 29.51
CA GLY A 250 3.11 -1.71 30.71
C GLY A 250 1.66 -1.37 31.09
N ALA A 251 1.49 -0.80 32.29
CA ALA A 251 0.20 -0.74 33.01
C ALA A 251 -0.75 0.40 32.60
N ASN A 252 -0.39 1.31 31.69
CA ASN A 252 -1.23 2.46 31.31
C ASN A 252 -0.97 2.88 29.86
N VAL A 253 -1.54 2.16 28.89
CA VAL A 253 -1.43 2.52 27.47
C VAL A 253 -2.82 2.63 26.87
N ASP A 254 -3.31 3.85 26.63
CA ASP A 254 -4.57 4.13 25.92
C ASP A 254 -4.35 4.02 24.40
N ILE A 255 -4.06 2.80 23.96
CA ILE A 255 -4.14 2.43 22.55
C ILE A 255 -5.56 1.89 22.37
N GLN A 256 -6.40 2.61 21.62
CA GLN A 256 -7.79 2.21 21.45
C GLN A 256 -7.96 1.17 20.35
N GLY A 257 -7.02 1.02 19.42
CA GLY A 257 -7.18 0.10 18.28
C GLY A 257 -8.41 0.53 17.49
N PHE A 258 -9.32 -0.39 17.19
CA PHE A 258 -10.63 -0.08 16.62
C PHE A 258 -11.71 -0.44 17.65
N THR A 259 -12.07 0.52 18.50
CA THR A 259 -13.02 0.30 19.61
C THR A 259 -13.97 1.48 19.79
N GLY A 260 -15.09 1.25 20.47
CA GLY A 260 -16.11 2.27 20.74
C GLY A 260 -17.11 1.81 21.79
N LYS A 261 -18.10 2.68 22.07
CA LYS A 261 -19.13 2.46 23.08
C LYS A 261 -20.44 3.11 22.66
N SER A 262 -21.52 2.75 23.35
CA SER A 262 -22.83 3.36 23.17
C SER A 262 -22.83 4.82 23.63
N ASP A 263 -23.38 5.69 22.80
CA ASP A 263 -23.69 7.08 23.10
C ASP A 263 -25.04 7.19 23.86
N LEU A 264 -25.83 6.12 23.90
CA LEU A 264 -27.17 6.05 24.53
C LEU A 264 -27.18 5.32 25.89
N ASN A 265 -26.01 5.09 26.51
CA ASN A 265 -25.86 4.44 27.82
C ASN A 265 -26.40 2.99 27.91
N THR A 266 -26.48 2.26 26.80
CA THR A 266 -26.88 0.83 26.79
C THR A 266 -25.82 -0.10 27.41
N LYS A 267 -24.65 0.44 27.79
CA LYS A 267 -23.43 -0.27 28.20
C LYS A 267 -22.82 -1.14 27.10
N ASN A 268 -23.33 -1.09 25.87
CA ASN A 268 -22.69 -1.77 24.76
C ASN A 268 -21.31 -1.17 24.51
N GLU A 269 -20.35 -2.06 24.36
CA GLU A 269 -19.02 -1.76 23.84
C GLU A 269 -18.84 -2.43 22.50
N SER A 270 -17.98 -1.85 21.67
CA SER A 270 -17.60 -2.42 20.39
C SER A 270 -16.10 -2.54 20.27
N ILE A 271 -15.67 -3.68 19.75
CA ILE A 271 -14.33 -3.89 19.25
C ILE A 271 -14.43 -4.35 17.80
N ALA A 272 -13.43 -4.02 16.99
CA ALA A 272 -13.37 -4.45 15.62
C ALA A 272 -11.92 -4.66 15.15
N ASN A 273 -11.80 -5.34 14.02
CA ASN A 273 -10.56 -5.49 13.29
C ASN A 273 -10.85 -5.37 11.78
N MET A 274 -9.98 -4.74 11.01
CA MET A 274 -10.24 -4.35 9.63
C MET A 274 -9.01 -4.57 8.77
N TYR A 275 -9.25 -5.04 7.53
CA TYR A 275 -8.25 -5.07 6.47
C TYR A 275 -8.86 -4.59 5.17
N LEU A 276 -8.18 -3.64 4.54
CA LEU A 276 -8.57 -3.02 3.29
C LEU A 276 -7.38 -3.00 2.34
N VAL A 277 -7.68 -2.98 1.06
CA VAL A 277 -6.72 -2.69 -0.01
C VAL A 277 -7.24 -1.50 -0.79
N THR A 278 -6.35 -0.54 -1.05
CA THR A 278 -6.59 0.49 -2.07
C THR A 278 -5.82 0.12 -3.31
N ASP A 279 -6.53 0.02 -4.43
CA ASP A 279 -5.96 -0.35 -5.73
C ASP A 279 -5.38 0.86 -6.48
N ARG A 280 -4.74 0.63 -7.64
CA ARG A 280 -4.01 1.65 -8.39
C ARG A 280 -4.92 2.71 -9.01
N GLN A 281 -6.20 2.40 -9.17
CA GLN A 281 -7.22 3.37 -9.57
C GLN A 281 -7.86 4.09 -8.37
N GLY A 282 -7.39 3.83 -7.15
CA GLY A 282 -7.79 4.55 -5.94
C GLY A 282 -9.09 4.05 -5.30
N TYR A 283 -9.59 2.86 -5.67
CA TYR A 283 -10.73 2.24 -5.00
C TYR A 283 -10.25 1.49 -3.76
N THR A 284 -10.87 1.77 -2.62
CA THR A 284 -10.68 1.02 -1.38
C THR A 284 -11.77 -0.05 -1.27
N THR A 285 -11.35 -1.30 -1.02
CA THR A 285 -12.24 -2.47 -0.77
C THR A 285 -11.70 -3.32 0.38
N GLY A 286 -12.52 -4.18 0.95
CA GLY A 286 -12.16 -5.10 2.03
C GLY A 286 -13.29 -5.28 3.04
N TYR A 287 -12.96 -5.63 4.28
CA TYR A 287 -13.97 -5.82 5.32
C TYR A 287 -13.45 -5.57 6.73
N ALA A 288 -14.38 -5.44 7.67
CA ALA A 288 -14.14 -5.47 9.10
C ALA A 288 -14.85 -6.66 9.76
N MET A 289 -14.26 -7.17 10.83
CA MET A 289 -14.85 -8.10 11.78
C MET A 289 -15.16 -7.32 13.06
N GLN A 290 -16.42 -7.36 13.50
CA GLN A 290 -16.90 -6.55 14.62
C GLN A 290 -17.62 -7.41 15.66
N TRP A 291 -17.47 -7.00 16.91
CA TRP A 291 -18.22 -7.49 18.06
C TRP A 291 -18.87 -6.32 18.77
N ILE A 292 -20.15 -6.45 19.10
CA ILE A 292 -20.92 -5.46 19.86
C ILE A 292 -21.63 -6.21 20.98
N GLY A 293 -21.46 -5.75 22.22
CA GLY A 293 -22.19 -6.30 23.35
C GLY A 293 -21.72 -5.73 24.68
N VAL A 294 -22.29 -6.21 25.77
CA VAL A 294 -21.91 -5.84 27.13
C VAL A 294 -20.89 -6.87 27.65
N PRO A 295 -19.60 -6.52 27.79
CA PRO A 295 -18.58 -7.48 28.20
C PRO A 295 -18.84 -7.99 29.62
N GLN A 296 -18.80 -9.30 29.81
CA GLN A 296 -18.98 -9.94 31.11
C GLN A 296 -17.64 -10.36 31.67
N LYS A 297 -17.31 -9.91 32.88
CA LYS A 297 -16.07 -10.33 33.54
C LYS A 297 -16.15 -11.82 33.89
N VAL A 298 -15.14 -12.59 33.50
CA VAL A 298 -15.04 -14.00 33.89
C VAL A 298 -14.71 -14.08 35.38
N GLU A 299 -15.40 -14.93 36.12
CA GLU A 299 -15.17 -15.12 37.55
C GLU A 299 -13.70 -15.52 37.82
N GLY A 300 -13.06 -14.88 38.80
CA GLY A 300 -11.63 -15.06 39.09
C GLY A 300 -10.66 -14.36 38.12
N SER A 301 -11.14 -13.65 37.10
CA SER A 301 -10.28 -12.92 36.17
C SER A 301 -9.66 -11.67 36.80
N THR A 302 -8.35 -11.51 36.61
CA THR A 302 -7.56 -10.32 37.02
C THR A 302 -7.51 -9.23 35.94
N ILE A 303 -8.24 -9.41 34.83
CA ILE A 303 -8.28 -8.43 33.73
C ILE A 303 -8.80 -7.08 34.25
N ALA A 304 -8.06 -6.02 33.93
CA ALA A 304 -8.43 -4.64 34.26
C ALA A 304 -9.69 -4.22 33.51
N ASP A 305 -10.50 -3.36 34.13
CA ASP A 305 -11.81 -2.97 33.58
C ASP A 305 -11.69 -2.29 32.20
N SER A 306 -10.59 -1.56 31.96
CA SER A 306 -10.29 -0.93 30.66
C SER A 306 -10.11 -1.91 29.50
N LEU A 307 -9.88 -3.20 29.80
CA LEU A 307 -9.64 -4.27 28.82
C LEU A 307 -10.81 -5.24 28.68
N LEU A 308 -11.87 -5.10 29.47
CA LEU A 308 -13.02 -6.02 29.46
C LEU A 308 -13.67 -6.13 28.07
N LYS A 309 -13.67 -5.04 27.29
CA LYS A 309 -14.13 -5.02 25.90
C LYS A 309 -13.59 -6.17 25.04
N PHE A 310 -12.35 -6.60 25.27
CA PHE A 310 -11.72 -7.63 24.45
C PHE A 310 -12.25 -9.04 24.76
N LEU A 311 -12.95 -9.24 25.88
CA LEU A 311 -13.65 -10.48 26.15
C LEU A 311 -14.78 -10.75 25.15
N LEU A 312 -15.27 -9.71 24.46
CA LEU A 312 -16.28 -9.86 23.41
C LEU A 312 -15.83 -10.83 22.29
N LEU A 313 -14.53 -10.97 22.04
CA LEU A 313 -13.98 -11.96 21.08
C LEU A 313 -14.47 -13.39 21.36
N ASN A 314 -14.66 -13.72 22.63
CA ASN A 314 -15.07 -15.04 23.10
C ASN A 314 -16.55 -15.09 23.50
N GLN A 315 -17.20 -13.95 23.69
CA GLN A 315 -18.56 -13.85 24.23
C GLN A 315 -19.63 -13.57 23.17
N VAL A 316 -19.25 -12.94 22.06
CA VAL A 316 -20.17 -12.50 21.01
C VAL A 316 -19.77 -13.13 19.68
N VAL A 317 -20.76 -13.56 18.91
CA VAL A 317 -20.53 -14.09 17.56
C VAL A 317 -19.94 -12.97 16.68
N PRO A 318 -18.81 -13.20 15.99
CA PRO A 318 -18.19 -12.19 15.15
C PRO A 318 -19.09 -11.83 13.96
N GLN A 319 -19.21 -10.54 13.66
CA GLN A 319 -19.97 -10.03 12.52
C GLN A 319 -19.03 -9.46 11.46
N LYS A 320 -19.11 -9.96 10.22
CA LYS A 320 -18.41 -9.37 9.08
C LYS A 320 -19.20 -8.17 8.53
N LEU A 321 -18.50 -7.09 8.23
CA LEU A 321 -19.01 -5.91 7.53
C LEU A 321 -18.14 -5.65 6.30
N ASP A 322 -18.71 -5.71 5.12
CA ASP A 322 -18.02 -5.53 3.85
C ASP A 322 -17.99 -4.06 3.43
N VAL A 323 -16.95 -3.70 2.68
CA VAL A 323 -16.79 -2.41 2.03
C VAL A 323 -16.99 -2.60 0.53
N ASN A 324 -18.00 -1.93 -0.02
CA ASN A 324 -18.08 -1.79 -1.46
C ASN A 324 -16.92 -0.93 -1.98
N PRO A 325 -16.37 -1.24 -3.16
CA PRO A 325 -15.33 -0.41 -3.75
C PRO A 325 -15.74 1.06 -3.81
N GLN A 326 -14.95 1.92 -3.17
CA GLN A 326 -15.21 3.37 -3.13
C GLN A 326 -13.91 4.15 -3.29
N GLN A 327 -13.98 5.27 -4.01
CA GLN A 327 -12.85 6.18 -4.19
C GLN A 327 -12.90 7.34 -3.19
N GLY A 328 -11.74 7.95 -2.98
CA GLY A 328 -11.65 9.23 -2.26
C GLY A 328 -11.83 9.14 -0.74
N TRP A 329 -11.69 7.95 -0.16
CA TRP A 329 -11.70 7.77 1.30
C TRP A 329 -10.63 8.62 1.98
N ILE A 330 -9.37 8.47 1.56
CA ILE A 330 -8.25 9.31 1.99
C ILE A 330 -7.90 10.22 0.82
N SER A 331 -7.88 11.53 1.07
CA SER A 331 -7.41 12.50 0.07
C SER A 331 -5.91 12.30 -0.21
N PRO A 332 -5.49 12.20 -1.48
CA PRO A 332 -4.07 12.05 -1.82
C PRO A 332 -3.25 13.31 -1.57
N PHE A 333 -3.88 14.49 -1.44
CA PHE A 333 -3.20 15.75 -1.17
C PHE A 333 -3.13 16.04 0.33
N THR A 334 -4.28 16.27 0.95
CA THR A 334 -4.38 16.61 2.37
C THR A 334 -4.14 15.44 3.31
N ARG A 335 -4.16 14.19 2.81
CA ARG A 335 -4.10 12.96 3.62
C ARG A 335 -5.23 12.82 4.65
N LYS A 336 -6.26 13.68 4.57
CA LYS A 336 -7.44 13.67 5.45
C LYS A 336 -8.53 12.76 4.89
N ILE A 337 -9.29 12.16 5.80
CA ILE A 337 -10.57 11.50 5.51
C ILE A 337 -11.64 12.59 5.49
N SER A 338 -12.17 12.86 4.30
CA SER A 338 -13.29 13.80 4.10
C SER A 338 -14.55 13.08 3.59
N ASN A 339 -14.36 12.00 2.82
CA ASN A 339 -15.44 11.10 2.42
C ASN A 339 -15.43 9.87 3.33
N PRO A 340 -16.52 9.57 4.03
CA PRO A 340 -16.55 8.41 4.93
C PRO A 340 -16.43 7.09 4.20
N LEU A 341 -15.63 6.16 4.75
CA LEU A 341 -15.61 4.76 4.30
C LEU A 341 -16.75 3.99 4.96
N ILE A 342 -17.67 3.47 4.14
CA ILE A 342 -18.88 2.79 4.61
C ILE A 342 -18.71 1.26 4.64
N PHE A 343 -19.10 0.66 5.77
CA PHE A 343 -19.12 -0.78 6.03
C PHE A 343 -20.55 -1.24 6.27
N LYS A 344 -20.94 -2.36 5.67
CA LYS A 344 -22.28 -2.93 5.82
C LYS A 344 -22.24 -4.44 5.97
N LYS A 345 -23.17 -5.01 6.74
CA LYS A 345 -23.34 -6.46 6.85
C LYS A 345 -23.84 -7.08 5.54
N ASP A 346 -24.74 -6.37 4.88
CA ASP A 346 -25.32 -6.72 3.59
C ASP A 346 -25.72 -5.42 2.87
N GLN A 347 -26.01 -5.51 1.57
CA GLN A 347 -26.32 -4.31 0.78
C GLN A 347 -27.69 -3.72 1.08
N THR A 348 -28.57 -4.49 1.72
CA THR A 348 -29.96 -4.12 1.99
C THR A 348 -30.16 -3.46 3.35
N THR A 349 -29.20 -3.60 4.26
CA THR A 349 -29.28 -3.01 5.59
C THR A 349 -29.06 -1.50 5.58
N THR A 350 -29.84 -0.82 6.42
CA THR A 350 -29.65 0.60 6.76
C THR A 350 -28.57 0.79 7.82
N ASP A 351 -28.27 -0.25 8.59
CA ASP A 351 -27.22 -0.23 9.61
C ASP A 351 -25.85 -0.23 8.93
N GLN A 352 -25.12 0.87 9.11
CA GLN A 352 -23.83 1.08 8.50
C GLN A 352 -22.83 1.64 9.50
N LEU A 353 -21.63 1.10 9.49
CA LEU A 353 -20.48 1.68 10.17
C LEU A 353 -19.78 2.63 9.19
N SER A 354 -19.44 3.84 9.65
CA SER A 354 -18.71 4.81 8.84
C SER A 354 -17.42 5.25 9.54
N ILE A 355 -16.28 5.11 8.87
CA ILE A 355 -15.03 5.79 9.25
C ILE A 355 -15.03 7.15 8.56
N TYR A 356 -15.30 8.21 9.31
CA TYR A 356 -15.64 9.52 8.75
C TYR A 356 -14.60 10.61 9.01
N GLN A 357 -13.60 10.33 9.83
CA GLN A 357 -12.60 11.32 10.24
C GLN A 357 -11.24 10.66 10.46
N GLY A 358 -10.18 11.40 10.18
CA GLY A 358 -8.80 11.07 10.50
C GLY A 358 -7.84 11.69 9.49
N THR A 359 -6.57 11.80 9.88
CA THR A 359 -5.48 12.19 8.97
C THR A 359 -4.44 11.08 8.94
N LEU A 360 -4.00 10.68 7.74
CA LEU A 360 -2.88 9.76 7.58
C LEU A 360 -1.58 10.53 7.86
N LEU A 361 -1.12 10.44 9.10
CA LEU A 361 0.08 11.09 9.62
C LEU A 361 1.33 10.39 9.08
N ASN A 362 2.33 11.18 8.67
CA ASN A 362 3.63 10.72 8.17
C ASN A 362 3.54 9.67 7.05
N ASN A 363 2.39 9.65 6.34
CA ASN A 363 2.05 8.64 5.35
C ASN A 363 2.07 7.19 5.88
N THR A 364 1.93 6.99 7.20
CA THR A 364 2.04 5.68 7.86
C THR A 364 0.79 5.27 8.64
N ASN A 365 0.14 6.19 9.37
CA ASN A 365 -0.97 5.81 10.23
C ASN A 365 -1.94 6.94 10.53
N VAL A 366 -3.20 6.59 10.73
CA VAL A 366 -4.22 7.42 11.36
C VAL A 366 -4.25 7.08 12.84
N ALA A 367 -4.10 8.06 13.72
CA ALA A 367 -4.11 7.84 15.17
C ALA A 367 -5.51 8.08 15.74
N GLY A 368 -6.04 7.15 16.53
CA GLY A 368 -7.34 7.26 17.20
C GLY A 368 -7.27 7.99 18.55
N THR A 369 -6.08 8.03 19.17
CA THR A 369 -5.85 8.61 20.51
C THR A 369 -4.69 9.60 20.53
N GLU A 370 -4.63 10.44 21.58
CA GLU A 370 -3.50 11.35 21.82
C GLU A 370 -2.17 10.59 21.95
N TYR A 371 -2.16 9.47 22.67
CA TYR A 371 -0.98 8.64 22.82
C TYR A 371 -0.44 8.17 21.46
N MET A 372 -1.31 7.64 20.61
CA MET A 372 -0.94 7.18 19.28
C MET A 372 -0.53 8.34 18.36
N TYR A 373 -1.17 9.50 18.48
CA TYR A 373 -0.77 10.71 17.74
C TYR A 373 0.64 11.15 18.10
N LYS A 374 0.95 11.30 19.39
CA LYS A 374 2.28 11.68 19.88
C LYS A 374 3.34 10.69 19.41
N ARG A 375 3.01 9.40 19.47
CA ARG A 375 3.89 8.34 18.99
C ARG A 375 4.15 8.41 17.49
N ALA A 376 3.10 8.65 16.71
CA ALA A 376 3.17 8.69 15.26
C ALA A 376 3.92 9.91 14.75
N THR A 377 3.83 11.04 15.46
CA THR A 377 4.33 12.36 15.01
C THR A 377 5.60 12.81 15.72
N GLY A 378 5.91 12.28 16.90
CA GLY A 378 6.98 12.75 17.77
C GLY A 378 6.59 13.94 18.64
N ALA A 379 5.33 14.39 18.56
CA ALA A 379 4.84 15.49 19.36
C ALA A 379 4.79 15.14 20.86
N THR A 380 5.03 16.13 21.72
CA THR A 380 4.92 15.99 23.18
C THR A 380 3.54 16.41 23.72
N THR A 381 2.77 17.15 22.92
CA THR A 381 1.44 17.67 23.26
C THR A 381 0.36 17.13 22.32
N ALA A 382 -0.90 17.24 22.73
CA ALA A 382 -2.05 16.95 21.88
C ALA A 382 -2.06 17.87 20.64
N PRO A 383 -2.61 17.43 19.50
CA PRO A 383 -2.85 18.28 18.36
C PRO A 383 -3.89 19.36 18.71
N THR A 384 -3.71 20.56 18.15
CA THR A 384 -4.71 21.62 18.24
C THR A 384 -5.93 21.32 17.36
N ASP A 385 -5.73 20.72 16.19
CA ASP A 385 -6.78 20.23 15.29
C ASP A 385 -7.19 18.81 15.69
N THR A 386 -8.34 18.64 16.34
CA THR A 386 -8.84 17.31 16.75
C THR A 386 -9.33 16.46 15.57
N THR A 387 -9.49 17.04 14.37
CA THR A 387 -9.90 16.29 13.17
C THR A 387 -8.82 15.33 12.67
N VAL A 388 -7.59 15.45 13.18
CA VAL A 388 -6.52 14.50 12.89
C VAL A 388 -6.78 13.10 13.44
N TYR A 389 -7.62 13.00 14.49
CA TYR A 389 -7.92 11.72 15.11
C TYR A 389 -8.86 10.88 14.25
N GLY A 390 -8.52 9.60 14.14
CA GLY A 390 -9.36 8.57 13.54
C GLY A 390 -10.64 8.39 14.35
N LYS A 391 -11.80 8.57 13.72
CA LYS A 391 -13.11 8.34 14.33
C LYS A 391 -14.04 7.53 13.44
N TRP A 392 -14.88 6.75 14.10
CA TRP A 392 -15.95 5.98 13.47
C TRP A 392 -17.26 6.13 14.23
N ARG A 393 -18.36 5.83 13.56
CA ARG A 393 -19.72 5.79 14.14
C ARG A 393 -20.57 4.72 13.45
N GLN A 394 -21.59 4.23 14.13
CA GLN A 394 -22.53 3.25 13.61
C GLN A 394 -23.88 3.34 14.34
N THR A 395 -24.96 3.19 13.57
CA THR A 395 -26.28 2.86 14.14
C THR A 395 -26.44 1.34 14.10
N PHE A 396 -26.82 0.74 15.22
CA PHE A 396 -26.99 -0.71 15.33
C PHE A 396 -28.15 -1.04 16.27
N ASN A 397 -29.22 -1.66 15.74
CA ASN A 397 -30.38 -2.10 16.53
C ASN A 397 -30.96 -1.01 17.46
N GLY A 398 -31.03 0.24 16.98
CA GLY A 398 -31.55 1.38 17.76
C GLY A 398 -30.53 2.01 18.74
N ASP A 399 -29.33 1.45 18.85
CA ASP A 399 -28.20 2.05 19.56
C ASP A 399 -27.39 2.96 18.62
N GLN A 400 -26.64 3.90 19.20
CA GLN A 400 -25.65 4.74 18.50
C GLN A 400 -24.29 4.46 19.12
N LEU A 401 -23.39 3.91 18.32
CA LEU A 401 -22.03 3.57 18.73
C LEU A 401 -21.05 4.55 18.08
N SER A 402 -20.10 5.03 18.86
CA SER A 402 -19.01 5.86 18.37
C SER A 402 -17.68 5.51 19.06
N GLY A 403 -16.57 5.81 18.39
CA GLY A 403 -15.26 5.43 18.92
C GLY A 403 -14.06 5.95 18.17
N GLY A 404 -12.88 5.62 18.70
CA GLY A 404 -11.57 5.90 18.09
C GLY A 404 -11.12 4.74 17.19
N ILE A 405 -10.32 5.06 16.18
CA ILE A 405 -9.70 4.06 15.31
C ILE A 405 -8.24 4.39 15.01
N ASP A 406 -7.35 3.43 15.26
CA ASP A 406 -5.96 3.41 14.80
C ASP A 406 -5.87 2.62 13.48
N ILE A 407 -5.43 3.28 12.40
CA ILE A 407 -5.28 2.67 11.07
C ILE A 407 -3.82 2.71 10.66
N TYR A 408 -3.28 1.58 10.22
CA TYR A 408 -1.92 1.45 9.70
C TYR A 408 -1.94 1.28 8.19
N LYS A 409 -1.01 1.96 7.52
CA LYS A 409 -0.77 1.86 6.08
C LYS A 409 0.52 1.08 5.86
N THR A 410 0.43 -0.09 5.23
CA THR A 410 1.56 -1.01 5.02
C THR A 410 1.61 -1.64 3.63
N ASN A 411 2.82 -1.98 3.21
CA ASN A 411 3.12 -2.54 1.89
C ASN A 411 2.72 -1.57 0.76
N PRO A 412 3.45 -0.46 0.55
CA PRO A 412 3.26 0.38 -0.63
C PRO A 412 3.49 -0.37 -1.94
N ALA A 413 2.89 0.14 -3.01
CA ALA A 413 3.16 -0.29 -4.37
C ALA A 413 4.13 0.68 -5.05
N ASN A 414 4.99 0.15 -5.91
CA ASN A 414 5.88 0.92 -6.76
C ASN A 414 5.46 0.77 -8.24
N TYR A 415 6.24 1.34 -9.15
CA TYR A 415 6.02 1.15 -10.57
C TYR A 415 6.14 -0.34 -10.94
N LEU A 416 5.51 -0.72 -12.04
CA LEU A 416 5.57 -2.09 -12.57
C LEU A 416 6.59 -2.12 -13.71
N ASP A 417 7.75 -2.72 -13.46
CA ASP A 417 8.84 -2.80 -14.44
C ASP A 417 8.38 -3.46 -15.75
N ARG A 418 8.58 -2.75 -16.87
CA ARG A 418 8.13 -3.17 -18.20
C ARG A 418 8.74 -4.47 -18.70
N ARG A 419 9.82 -4.98 -18.07
CA ARG A 419 10.38 -6.30 -18.41
C ARG A 419 9.55 -7.46 -17.85
N VAL A 420 8.59 -7.17 -16.97
CA VAL A 420 7.62 -8.12 -16.41
C VAL A 420 6.20 -7.72 -16.80
N PHE A 421 5.84 -6.46 -16.57
CA PHE A 421 4.47 -5.97 -16.73
C PHE A 421 4.31 -5.25 -18.07
N MET A 422 4.01 -6.03 -19.11
CA MET A 422 3.84 -5.54 -20.48
C MET A 422 2.37 -5.53 -20.87
N THR A 423 1.86 -4.34 -21.18
CA THR A 423 0.50 -4.10 -21.67
C THR A 423 0.56 -3.65 -23.12
N LYS A 424 -0.59 -3.58 -23.81
CA LYS A 424 -0.65 -3.03 -25.17
C LYS A 424 -0.11 -1.58 -25.23
N ASN A 425 -0.25 -0.81 -24.16
CA ASN A 425 0.17 0.59 -24.13
C ASN A 425 1.65 0.76 -23.81
N THR A 426 2.28 -0.20 -23.13
CA THR A 426 3.68 -0.10 -22.68
C THR A 426 4.70 -0.79 -23.59
N VAL A 427 4.24 -1.49 -24.62
CA VAL A 427 5.10 -2.13 -25.64
C VAL A 427 5.05 -1.42 -26.99
N LYS A 428 6.06 -1.66 -27.83
CA LYS A 428 6.11 -1.16 -29.21
C LYS A 428 5.31 -2.03 -30.17
N THR A 429 4.98 -1.50 -31.34
CA THR A 429 4.36 -2.28 -32.43
C THR A 429 5.23 -3.48 -32.77
N GLY A 430 4.61 -4.66 -32.89
CA GLY A 430 5.31 -5.93 -33.13
C GLY A 430 5.86 -6.62 -31.87
N GLU A 431 5.86 -5.95 -30.71
CA GLU A 431 6.21 -6.57 -29.43
C GLU A 431 5.01 -7.27 -28.78
N LYS A 432 5.30 -8.28 -27.96
CA LYS A 432 4.29 -9.06 -27.23
C LYS A 432 3.94 -8.40 -25.91
N TYR A 433 2.69 -8.56 -25.52
CA TYR A 433 2.21 -8.14 -24.21
C TYR A 433 1.41 -9.25 -23.54
N TYR A 434 1.36 -9.21 -22.21
CA TYR A 434 0.84 -10.29 -21.36
C TYR A 434 -0.29 -9.82 -20.43
N PHE A 435 -0.52 -8.51 -20.35
CA PHE A 435 -1.60 -7.90 -19.57
C PHE A 435 -2.63 -7.24 -20.50
N PRO A 436 -3.94 -7.42 -20.27
CA PRO A 436 -4.56 -8.06 -19.10
C PRO A 436 -4.30 -9.58 -19.03
N LEU A 437 -3.93 -10.06 -17.84
CA LEU A 437 -3.59 -11.45 -17.57
C LEU A 437 -4.76 -12.13 -16.86
N TYR A 438 -5.40 -13.10 -17.51
CA TYR A 438 -6.43 -13.92 -16.90
C TYR A 438 -5.80 -15.16 -16.28
N ALA A 439 -6.21 -15.51 -15.06
CA ALA A 439 -5.69 -16.67 -14.33
C ALA A 439 -6.78 -17.32 -13.48
N ASN A 440 -6.66 -18.63 -13.25
CA ASN A 440 -7.47 -19.39 -12.32
C ASN A 440 -6.61 -19.73 -11.09
N ILE A 441 -6.97 -19.18 -9.93
CA ILE A 441 -6.33 -19.48 -8.66
C ILE A 441 -7.15 -20.57 -7.96
N THR A 442 -6.51 -21.71 -7.67
CA THR A 442 -7.11 -22.80 -6.92
C THR A 442 -6.73 -22.69 -5.46
N PHE A 443 -7.73 -22.58 -4.60
CA PHE A 443 -7.63 -22.57 -3.15
C PHE A 443 -7.86 -23.98 -2.64
N THR A 444 -6.87 -24.56 -1.97
CA THR A 444 -7.00 -25.86 -1.29
C THR A 444 -7.06 -25.64 0.21
N PHE A 445 -8.13 -26.09 0.87
CA PHE A 445 -8.26 -25.94 2.32
C PHE A 445 -7.30 -26.88 3.06
N THR A 446 -6.73 -26.42 4.17
CA THR A 446 -5.90 -27.29 5.03
C THR A 446 -6.75 -28.33 5.76
N ASN A 447 -7.98 -27.98 6.14
CA ASN A 447 -8.89 -28.93 6.78
C ASN A 447 -9.58 -29.80 5.70
N PRO A 448 -9.29 -31.11 5.63
CA PRO A 448 -9.83 -31.99 4.60
C PRO A 448 -11.34 -32.26 4.72
N GLU A 449 -11.97 -31.87 5.83
CA GLU A 449 -13.41 -31.99 6.02
C GLU A 449 -14.21 -30.93 5.24
N VAL A 450 -13.55 -29.90 4.71
CA VAL A 450 -14.20 -28.91 3.84
C VAL A 450 -14.53 -29.59 2.51
N ASN A 451 -15.81 -29.65 2.13
CA ASN A 451 -16.26 -30.27 0.89
C ASN A 451 -16.98 -29.25 -0.02
N PRO A 452 -16.52 -29.04 -1.26
CA PRO A 452 -15.28 -29.57 -1.84
C PRO A 452 -14.03 -28.96 -1.18
N ASN A 453 -12.96 -29.76 -1.09
CA ASN A 453 -11.69 -29.35 -0.46
C ASN A 453 -10.88 -28.37 -1.32
N THR A 454 -11.37 -28.07 -2.52
CA THR A 454 -10.79 -27.07 -3.42
C THR A 454 -11.87 -26.16 -4.00
N GLN A 455 -11.51 -24.91 -4.24
CA GLN A 455 -12.31 -23.91 -4.94
C GLN A 455 -11.44 -23.18 -5.94
N THR A 456 -11.94 -22.91 -7.14
CA THR A 456 -11.18 -22.20 -8.18
C THR A 456 -11.81 -20.84 -8.44
N LEU A 457 -11.05 -19.78 -8.23
CA LEU A 457 -11.44 -18.40 -8.53
C LEU A 457 -10.76 -17.94 -9.82
N GLY A 458 -11.54 -17.53 -10.80
CA GLY A 458 -11.05 -16.81 -11.96
C GLY A 458 -10.73 -15.37 -11.60
N ILE A 459 -9.58 -14.87 -12.03
CA ILE A 459 -9.17 -13.47 -11.87
C ILE A 459 -8.68 -12.90 -13.20
N VAL A 460 -8.68 -11.57 -13.28
CA VAL A 460 -7.95 -10.80 -14.29
C VAL A 460 -7.08 -9.77 -13.58
N ILE A 461 -5.82 -9.68 -13.97
CA ILE A 461 -4.93 -8.58 -13.63
C ILE A 461 -4.95 -7.64 -14.83
N ASP A 462 -5.53 -6.46 -14.68
CA ASP A 462 -5.72 -5.54 -15.80
C ASP A 462 -4.46 -4.75 -16.13
N GLU A 463 -4.56 -3.87 -17.13
CA GLU A 463 -3.42 -3.08 -17.63
C GLU A 463 -2.94 -2.02 -16.64
N ASN A 464 -3.69 -1.71 -15.59
CA ASN A 464 -3.22 -0.85 -14.50
C ASN A 464 -2.51 -1.67 -13.42
N GLY A 465 -2.69 -2.99 -13.42
CA GLY A 465 -2.22 -3.87 -12.35
C GLY A 465 -3.23 -4.03 -11.22
N ASP A 466 -4.49 -3.64 -11.43
CA ASP A 466 -5.60 -3.93 -10.52
C ASP A 466 -6.08 -5.35 -10.76
N ILE A 467 -6.53 -6.00 -9.68
CA ILE A 467 -6.98 -7.39 -9.71
C ILE A 467 -8.49 -7.42 -9.52
N ARG A 468 -9.17 -8.05 -10.49
CA ARG A 468 -10.61 -8.25 -10.49
C ARG A 468 -10.94 -9.74 -10.64
N THR A 469 -12.14 -10.14 -10.25
CA THR A 469 -12.64 -11.49 -10.55
C THR A 469 -12.83 -11.66 -12.06
N ASN A 470 -12.91 -12.91 -12.51
CA ASN A 470 -13.42 -13.31 -13.82
C ASN A 470 -14.48 -14.39 -13.61
N LEU A 471 -15.64 -13.98 -13.06
CA LEU A 471 -16.71 -14.90 -12.72
C LEU A 471 -17.47 -15.33 -13.97
N GLY A 472 -17.87 -16.59 -14.00
CA GLY A 472 -18.75 -17.12 -15.03
C GLY A 472 -20.21 -16.70 -14.80
N ARG A 473 -21.05 -17.05 -15.76
CA ARG A 473 -22.50 -16.79 -15.69
C ARG A 473 -23.10 -17.36 -14.40
N ASN A 474 -24.10 -16.64 -13.88
CA ASN A 474 -24.84 -16.98 -12.65
C ASN A 474 -23.95 -17.11 -11.39
N GLY A 475 -22.84 -16.36 -11.31
CA GLY A 475 -21.99 -16.31 -10.11
C GLY A 475 -21.05 -17.51 -9.95
N THR A 476 -20.76 -18.24 -11.04
CA THR A 476 -19.74 -19.30 -11.01
C THR A 476 -18.36 -18.67 -10.71
N LEU A 477 -17.59 -19.24 -9.78
CA LEU A 477 -16.34 -18.63 -9.28
C LEU A 477 -15.25 -18.44 -10.35
N ASN A 478 -15.35 -19.09 -11.50
CA ASN A 478 -14.43 -18.89 -12.61
C ASN A 478 -15.17 -18.94 -13.97
N SER A 479 -14.52 -18.35 -14.98
CA SER A 479 -14.96 -18.37 -16.36
C SER A 479 -13.81 -18.83 -17.27
N ASN A 480 -14.15 -19.59 -18.31
CA ASN A 480 -13.25 -19.91 -19.41
C ASN A 480 -13.30 -18.86 -20.53
N THR A 481 -13.97 -17.73 -20.31
CA THR A 481 -14.07 -16.62 -21.24
C THR A 481 -13.25 -15.43 -20.73
N CYS A 482 -12.40 -14.89 -21.60
CA CYS A 482 -11.55 -13.75 -21.34
C CYS A 482 -12.18 -12.53 -22.03
N ALA A 483 -13.25 -12.00 -21.44
CA ALA A 483 -14.05 -10.93 -22.03
C ALA A 483 -13.59 -9.54 -21.59
N ASP A 484 -13.68 -8.59 -22.51
CA ASP A 484 -13.66 -7.16 -22.20
C ASP A 484 -15.02 -6.78 -21.60
N VAL A 485 -15.01 -6.23 -20.39
CA VAL A 485 -16.25 -5.87 -19.68
C VAL A 485 -16.53 -4.38 -19.79
N ASP A 486 -17.81 -4.01 -19.69
CA ASP A 486 -18.20 -2.61 -19.56
C ASP A 486 -17.51 -2.00 -18.33
N PRO A 487 -16.77 -0.87 -18.46
CA PRO A 487 -15.99 -0.30 -17.37
C PRO A 487 -16.84 0.32 -16.25
N SER A 488 -18.13 0.58 -16.51
CA SER A 488 -19.08 1.13 -15.53
C SER A 488 -19.82 0.03 -14.76
N THR A 489 -20.21 -1.06 -15.44
CA THR A 489 -20.96 -2.16 -14.80
C THR A 489 -20.11 -3.37 -14.46
N TYR A 490 -18.89 -3.47 -15.00
CA TYR A 490 -17.99 -4.61 -14.92
C TYR A 490 -18.64 -5.94 -15.32
N ILE A 491 -19.54 -5.88 -16.30
CA ILE A 491 -20.26 -7.03 -16.85
C ILE A 491 -20.08 -7.03 -18.36
N ASP A 492 -19.78 -8.19 -18.92
CA ASP A 492 -20.01 -8.45 -20.34
C ASP A 492 -21.42 -9.04 -20.50
N LYS A 493 -22.31 -8.29 -21.17
CA LYS A 493 -23.71 -8.67 -21.35
C LYS A 493 -23.89 -9.84 -22.32
N GLU A 494 -22.94 -10.08 -23.21
CA GLU A 494 -23.04 -11.16 -24.19
C GLU A 494 -22.70 -12.51 -23.55
N THR A 495 -21.60 -12.57 -22.80
CA THR A 495 -21.12 -13.81 -22.18
C THR A 495 -21.64 -14.01 -20.75
N GLY A 496 -22.11 -12.94 -20.11
CA GLY A 496 -22.52 -12.93 -18.70
C GLY A 496 -21.34 -12.97 -17.72
N VAL A 497 -20.11 -12.75 -18.20
CA VAL A 497 -18.92 -12.64 -17.35
C VAL A 497 -19.02 -11.38 -16.49
N GLN A 498 -18.69 -11.54 -15.20
CA GLN A 498 -18.73 -10.43 -14.26
C GLN A 498 -17.42 -10.29 -13.48
N GLN A 499 -16.99 -9.04 -13.31
CA GLN A 499 -15.75 -8.69 -12.66
C GLN A 499 -16.03 -7.80 -11.43
N TYR A 500 -15.44 -8.16 -10.29
CA TYR A 500 -15.49 -7.41 -9.04
C TYR A 500 -14.07 -7.09 -8.60
N ARG A 501 -13.85 -5.89 -8.05
CA ARG A 501 -12.53 -5.50 -7.52
C ARG A 501 -12.15 -6.35 -6.31
N LEU A 502 -10.96 -6.95 -6.38
CA LEU A 502 -10.40 -7.80 -5.32
C LEU A 502 -9.17 -7.18 -4.66
N GLY A 503 -8.39 -6.40 -5.42
CA GLY A 503 -7.17 -5.79 -4.94
C GLY A 503 -6.24 -5.36 -6.06
N THR A 504 -4.93 -5.49 -5.83
CA THR A 504 -3.90 -4.88 -6.69
C THR A 504 -2.60 -5.68 -6.68
N THR A 505 -1.80 -5.45 -7.71
CA THR A 505 -0.37 -5.81 -7.72
C THR A 505 0.45 -4.84 -6.87
N GLY A 506 1.49 -5.35 -6.21
CA GLY A 506 2.40 -4.54 -5.39
C GLY A 506 3.61 -4.04 -6.15
N THR A 507 4.48 -4.96 -6.56
CA THR A 507 5.74 -4.69 -7.27
C THR A 507 5.98 -5.73 -8.36
N ALA A 508 6.69 -5.32 -9.42
CA ALA A 508 7.30 -6.23 -10.37
C ALA A 508 8.75 -6.51 -9.95
N TYR A 509 9.08 -7.79 -9.79
CA TYR A 509 10.38 -8.24 -9.33
C TYR A 509 11.16 -8.91 -10.45
N ILE A 510 12.45 -8.57 -10.52
CA ILE A 510 13.41 -9.10 -11.48
C ILE A 510 14.68 -9.49 -10.75
N ASN A 511 15.11 -10.75 -10.91
CA ASN A 511 16.43 -11.21 -10.48
C ASN A 511 17.16 -11.81 -11.68
N GLY A 512 18.04 -11.00 -12.29
CA GLY A 512 18.68 -11.36 -13.56
C GLY A 512 17.65 -11.75 -14.62
N ASP A 513 17.99 -12.75 -15.43
CA ASP A 513 17.09 -13.32 -16.44
C ASP A 513 16.33 -14.55 -15.94
N ILE A 514 16.40 -14.89 -14.65
CA ILE A 514 15.89 -16.17 -14.11
C ILE A 514 14.58 -16.02 -13.35
N GLU A 515 14.28 -14.84 -12.81
CA GLU A 515 13.05 -14.61 -12.05
C GLU A 515 12.37 -13.33 -12.54
N LYS A 516 11.15 -13.49 -13.07
CA LYS A 516 10.22 -12.41 -13.39
C LYS A 516 8.92 -12.70 -12.69
N SER A 517 8.51 -11.85 -11.77
CA SER A 517 7.28 -12.05 -11.00
C SER A 517 6.61 -10.73 -10.63
N ILE A 518 5.34 -10.80 -10.27
CA ILE A 518 4.59 -9.69 -9.67
C ILE A 518 4.03 -10.13 -8.33
N THR A 519 4.02 -9.25 -7.33
CA THR A 519 3.33 -9.52 -6.08
C THR A 519 1.84 -9.22 -6.20
N LEU A 520 0.99 -10.06 -5.60
CA LEU A 520 -0.46 -9.88 -5.62
C LEU A 520 -0.97 -9.62 -4.19
N ARG A 521 -1.99 -8.77 -4.07
CA ARG A 521 -2.69 -8.47 -2.80
C ARG A 521 -4.19 -8.48 -3.08
N MET A 522 -4.93 -9.40 -2.45
CA MET A 522 -6.36 -9.55 -2.68
C MET A 522 -7.11 -9.79 -1.36
N ILE A 523 -8.31 -9.22 -1.28
CA ILE A 523 -9.26 -9.43 -0.21
C ILE A 523 -10.59 -9.84 -0.84
N LEU A 524 -11.09 -11.03 -0.47
CA LEU A 524 -12.37 -11.54 -0.94
C LEU A 524 -13.44 -11.17 0.09
N ALA A 525 -14.10 -10.03 -0.12
CA ALA A 525 -15.04 -9.40 0.81
C ALA A 525 -16.46 -9.33 0.25
N ASN A 526 -17.07 -10.48 -0.04
CA ASN A 526 -18.43 -10.53 -0.57
C ASN A 526 -19.00 -11.96 -0.49
N PRO A 527 -20.28 -12.13 -0.10
CA PRO A 527 -20.93 -13.44 -0.07
C PRO A 527 -20.92 -14.21 -1.40
N ILE A 528 -20.75 -13.53 -2.55
CA ILE A 528 -20.62 -14.17 -3.87
C ILE A 528 -19.43 -15.15 -3.95
N PHE A 529 -18.43 -14.98 -3.08
CA PHE A 529 -17.27 -15.87 -3.01
C PHE A 529 -17.55 -17.20 -2.29
N GLY A 530 -18.75 -17.38 -1.73
CA GLY A 530 -19.16 -18.61 -1.06
C GLY A 530 -18.17 -19.02 0.04
N SER A 531 -17.57 -20.20 -0.08
CA SER A 531 -16.59 -20.71 0.90
C SER A 531 -15.28 -19.92 0.97
N LEU A 532 -15.01 -19.05 0.00
CA LEU A 532 -13.84 -18.18 -0.02
C LEU A 532 -14.11 -16.77 0.54
N ASP A 533 -15.35 -16.46 0.92
CA ASP A 533 -15.67 -15.17 1.51
C ASP A 533 -14.91 -14.98 2.83
N GLY A 534 -14.23 -13.84 2.97
CA GLY A 534 -13.30 -13.53 4.05
C GLY A 534 -11.84 -13.91 3.78
N ALA A 535 -11.50 -14.50 2.62
CA ALA A 535 -10.10 -14.84 2.33
C ALA A 535 -9.21 -13.60 2.13
N LEU A 536 -8.06 -13.60 2.77
CA LEU A 536 -6.96 -12.64 2.64
C LEU A 536 -5.79 -13.33 1.95
N VAL A 537 -5.31 -12.74 0.86
CA VAL A 537 -4.32 -13.37 0.00
C VAL A 537 -3.21 -12.37 -0.33
N GLY A 538 -1.98 -12.69 0.07
CA GLY A 538 -0.82 -11.92 -0.37
C GLY A 538 -0.65 -10.55 0.27
N LEU A 539 -1.41 -10.23 1.33
CA LEU A 539 -1.32 -8.92 1.99
C LEU A 539 0.03 -8.72 2.65
N ASN A 540 0.77 -9.80 2.90
CA ASN A 540 2.11 -9.78 3.48
C ASN A 540 2.12 -9.14 4.88
N GLU A 541 1.07 -9.46 5.64
CA GLU A 541 0.80 -8.94 6.97
C GLU A 541 0.73 -10.08 7.98
N ARG A 542 1.29 -9.82 9.17
CA ARG A 542 1.01 -10.62 10.37
C ARG A 542 -0.09 -9.94 11.15
N LEU A 543 -1.24 -10.59 11.15
CA LEU A 543 -2.54 -10.12 11.63
C LEU A 543 -2.66 -10.46 13.12
N VAL A 544 -2.66 -9.47 14.02
CA VAL A 544 -2.84 -9.71 15.46
C VAL A 544 -4.32 -9.91 15.72
N VAL A 545 -4.73 -11.15 15.97
CA VAL A 545 -6.14 -11.57 16.09
C VAL A 545 -6.59 -11.72 17.53
N THR A 546 -5.68 -11.76 18.49
CA THR A 546 -6.02 -11.67 19.92
C THR A 546 -5.10 -10.68 20.63
N PRO A 547 -5.58 -9.96 21.66
CA PRO A 547 -4.70 -9.12 22.46
C PRO A 547 -3.62 -9.95 23.14
N THR A 548 -2.40 -9.43 23.22
CA THR A 548 -1.28 -10.11 23.88
C THR A 548 -0.44 -9.13 24.69
N SER A 549 0.03 -9.56 25.86
CA SER A 549 0.98 -8.82 26.70
C SER A 549 2.44 -9.18 26.42
N GLY A 550 2.67 -10.17 25.55
CA GLY A 550 4.00 -10.64 25.23
C GLY A 550 4.63 -9.83 24.10
N THR A 551 5.82 -9.30 24.35
CA THR A 551 6.64 -8.61 23.34
C THR A 551 7.61 -9.57 22.64
N THR A 552 7.62 -10.85 23.02
CA THR A 552 8.48 -11.86 22.38
C THR A 552 7.88 -12.30 21.05
N ASN A 553 8.73 -12.78 20.14
CA ASN A 553 8.24 -13.33 18.86
C ASN A 553 7.30 -14.53 19.08
N ASP A 554 7.55 -15.36 20.09
CA ASP A 554 6.73 -16.53 20.39
C ASP A 554 5.33 -16.15 20.87
N ASP A 555 5.21 -15.14 21.72
CA ASP A 555 3.90 -14.65 22.18
C ASP A 555 3.10 -14.02 21.05
N LEU A 556 3.77 -13.25 20.19
CA LEU A 556 3.14 -12.64 19.03
C LEU A 556 2.72 -13.70 18.01
N ASN A 557 3.50 -14.78 17.83
CA ASN A 557 3.14 -15.88 16.93
C ASN A 557 1.91 -16.67 17.42
N LYS A 558 1.69 -16.78 18.73
CA LYS A 558 0.47 -17.40 19.28
C LYS A 558 -0.78 -16.54 19.12
N ALA A 559 -0.60 -15.21 19.10
CA ALA A 559 -1.69 -14.24 19.03
C ALA A 559 -1.97 -13.72 17.61
N SER A 560 -1.28 -14.25 16.59
CA SER A 560 -1.39 -13.77 15.22
C SER A 560 -1.50 -14.88 14.20
N VAL A 561 -2.06 -14.52 13.05
CA VAL A 561 -2.05 -15.33 11.83
C VAL A 561 -1.38 -14.55 10.71
N SER A 562 -0.77 -15.23 9.75
CA SER A 562 -0.11 -14.58 8.62
C SER A 562 -0.94 -14.70 7.36
N SER A 563 -1.13 -13.58 6.67
CA SER A 563 -1.70 -13.55 5.32
C SER A 563 -0.68 -13.92 4.23
N GLY A 564 0.61 -13.97 4.58
CA GLY A 564 1.72 -14.29 3.68
C GLY A 564 1.91 -13.28 2.55
N GLY A 565 3.11 -13.24 1.97
CA GLY A 565 3.33 -12.61 0.68
C GLY A 565 3.14 -13.62 -0.45
N ILE A 566 2.61 -13.20 -1.61
CA ILE A 566 2.56 -14.07 -2.79
C ILE A 566 3.18 -13.40 -4.01
N ARG A 567 3.84 -14.20 -4.84
CA ARG A 567 4.39 -13.85 -6.15
C ARG A 567 3.71 -14.71 -7.21
N LEU A 568 3.21 -14.06 -8.26
CA LEU A 568 2.88 -14.71 -9.51
C LEU A 568 4.13 -14.68 -10.39
N ASN A 569 4.73 -15.84 -10.62
CA ASN A 569 5.91 -16.04 -11.43
C ASN A 569 5.50 -16.14 -12.89
N LEU A 570 6.08 -15.27 -13.72
CA LEU A 570 5.73 -15.08 -15.13
C LEU A 570 6.89 -15.41 -16.07
N GLN A 571 8.04 -15.80 -15.52
CA GLN A 571 9.27 -16.04 -16.26
C GLN A 571 9.09 -16.91 -17.50
N ARG A 572 8.46 -18.08 -17.36
CA ARG A 572 8.24 -19.02 -18.46
C ARG A 572 7.19 -18.50 -19.45
N LEU A 573 6.16 -17.82 -18.96
CA LEU A 573 5.19 -17.16 -19.82
C LEU A 573 5.87 -16.07 -20.68
N ILE A 574 6.74 -15.26 -20.10
CA ILE A 574 7.40 -14.15 -20.79
C ILE A 574 8.45 -14.68 -21.77
N ASN A 575 9.37 -15.52 -21.30
CA ASN A 575 10.52 -15.93 -22.10
C ASN A 575 10.20 -17.10 -23.06
N GLU A 576 9.33 -18.04 -22.67
CA GLU A 576 8.98 -19.23 -23.47
C GLU A 576 7.60 -19.13 -24.13
N GLN A 577 6.76 -18.15 -23.75
CA GLN A 577 5.37 -18.02 -24.23
C GLN A 577 4.50 -19.24 -23.95
N ASN A 578 4.86 -20.00 -22.91
CA ASN A 578 4.17 -21.21 -22.54
C ASN A 578 2.86 -20.88 -21.81
N THR A 579 1.70 -21.05 -22.44
CA THR A 579 0.40 -20.80 -21.79
C THR A 579 -0.11 -21.99 -20.96
N SER A 580 0.49 -23.18 -21.09
CA SER A 580 0.09 -24.39 -20.37
C SER A 580 0.69 -24.50 -18.95
N SER A 581 1.91 -24.01 -18.76
CA SER A 581 2.67 -24.08 -17.50
C SER A 581 3.61 -22.87 -17.31
N GLY A 582 3.29 -21.75 -17.95
CA GLY A 582 4.13 -20.55 -17.92
C GLY A 582 4.01 -19.71 -16.65
N VAL A 583 3.01 -20.01 -15.82
CA VAL A 583 2.75 -19.31 -14.55
C VAL A 583 2.85 -20.25 -13.36
N ASN A 584 3.33 -19.72 -12.24
CA ASN A 584 3.33 -20.40 -10.95
C ASN A 584 3.11 -19.39 -9.82
N ILE A 585 2.49 -19.80 -8.72
CA ILE A 585 2.26 -18.94 -7.55
C ILE A 585 3.08 -19.45 -6.36
N THR A 586 3.88 -18.57 -5.77
CA THR A 586 4.79 -18.90 -4.66
C THR A 586 4.74 -17.85 -3.56
N SER A 587 5.27 -18.19 -2.39
CA SER A 587 5.56 -17.27 -1.29
C SER A 587 7.07 -17.28 -1.01
N TRP A 588 7.52 -16.48 -0.04
CA TRP A 588 8.92 -16.39 0.34
C TRP A 588 9.10 -16.35 1.86
N ASP A 589 10.20 -16.92 2.33
CA ASP A 589 10.74 -16.76 3.68
C ASP A 589 12.22 -16.39 3.57
N GLY A 590 12.53 -15.11 3.76
CA GLY A 590 13.81 -14.53 3.34
C GLY A 590 14.06 -14.77 1.84
N ASP A 591 15.20 -15.38 1.52
CA ASP A 591 15.59 -15.73 0.14
C ASP A 591 15.01 -17.08 -0.34
N LYS A 592 14.29 -17.81 0.52
CA LYS A 592 13.74 -19.13 0.19
C LYS A 592 12.36 -19.00 -0.42
N THR A 593 12.16 -19.66 -1.56
CA THR A 593 10.82 -19.83 -2.14
C THR A 593 10.07 -20.92 -1.38
N ILE A 594 8.83 -20.64 -0.97
CA ILE A 594 7.95 -21.56 -0.25
C ILE A 594 6.55 -21.63 -0.91
N GLN A 595 5.73 -22.58 -0.48
CA GLN A 595 4.35 -22.73 -0.97
C GLN A 595 3.53 -21.48 -0.64
N ALA A 596 2.77 -20.96 -1.63
CA ALA A 596 1.84 -19.87 -1.40
C ALA A 596 0.65 -20.34 -0.55
N THR A 597 0.30 -19.55 0.46
CA THR A 597 -0.81 -19.80 1.38
C THR A 597 -1.78 -18.63 1.41
N TRP A 598 -2.95 -18.86 2.02
CA TRP A 598 -3.97 -17.86 2.27
C TRP A 598 -4.62 -18.11 3.63
N VAL A 599 -5.26 -17.09 4.18
CA VAL A 599 -5.97 -17.14 5.47
C VAL A 599 -7.37 -16.56 5.33
N ASN A 600 -8.33 -17.02 6.13
CA ASN A 600 -9.67 -16.47 6.22
C ASN A 600 -9.89 -15.91 7.63
N LEU A 601 -9.88 -14.58 7.74
CA LEU A 601 -9.98 -13.93 9.04
C LEU A 601 -11.37 -14.12 9.67
N GLN A 602 -12.43 -14.13 8.86
CA GLN A 602 -13.78 -14.42 9.33
C GLN A 602 -13.85 -15.82 9.97
N ALA A 603 -13.27 -16.82 9.31
CA ALA A 603 -13.20 -18.18 9.83
C ALA A 603 -12.31 -18.29 11.08
N VAL A 604 -11.18 -17.57 11.14
CA VAL A 604 -10.29 -17.51 12.31
C VAL A 604 -11.03 -16.97 13.53
N TYR A 605 -11.74 -15.86 13.39
CA TYR A 605 -12.53 -15.32 14.50
C TYR A 605 -13.71 -16.20 14.88
N GLN A 606 -14.36 -16.84 13.91
CA GLN A 606 -15.39 -17.83 14.22
C GLN A 606 -14.83 -19.00 15.02
N ALA A 607 -13.61 -19.46 14.70
CA ALA A 607 -12.94 -20.52 15.46
C ALA A 607 -12.61 -20.10 16.89
N ILE A 608 -12.16 -18.85 17.11
CA ILE A 608 -11.92 -18.29 18.46
C ILE A 608 -13.21 -18.35 19.30
N TYR A 609 -14.32 -17.86 18.76
CA TYR A 609 -15.63 -17.92 19.43
C TYR A 609 -16.08 -19.37 19.71
N ASN A 610 -15.93 -20.27 18.72
CA ASN A 610 -16.35 -21.67 18.82
C ASN A 610 -15.54 -22.47 19.85
N ASN A 611 -14.24 -22.17 20.00
CA ASN A 611 -13.34 -22.88 20.91
C ASN A 611 -13.56 -22.51 22.38
N THR A 612 -14.39 -21.52 22.68
CA THR A 612 -14.75 -21.14 24.04
C THR A 612 -15.76 -22.14 24.62
N ASP A 613 -15.43 -22.77 25.75
CA ASP A 613 -16.23 -23.86 26.34
C ASP A 613 -17.70 -23.48 26.56
N THR A 614 -17.97 -22.26 27.03
CA THR A 614 -19.32 -21.75 27.30
C THR A 614 -20.19 -21.53 26.06
N ASN A 615 -19.61 -21.68 24.86
CA ASN A 615 -20.29 -21.54 23.58
C ASN A 615 -20.55 -22.87 22.89
N LYS A 616 -19.88 -23.97 23.27
CA LYS A 616 -19.91 -25.26 22.55
C LYS A 616 -21.32 -25.79 22.27
N ASP A 617 -22.22 -25.64 23.24
CA ASP A 617 -23.60 -26.13 23.14
C ASP A 617 -24.54 -25.17 22.38
N LYS A 618 -24.06 -23.96 22.02
CA LYS A 618 -24.83 -22.91 21.33
C LYS A 618 -24.48 -22.77 19.85
N LEU A 619 -23.53 -23.56 19.37
CA LEU A 619 -22.98 -23.43 18.01
C LEU A 619 -23.93 -24.02 16.97
N THR A 620 -24.32 -23.19 16.02
CA THR A 620 -25.04 -23.60 14.80
C THR A 620 -24.13 -24.42 13.86
N THR A 621 -24.73 -25.16 12.93
CA THR A 621 -23.97 -25.92 11.92
C THR A 621 -23.14 -24.99 11.04
N GLU A 622 -23.70 -23.85 10.65
CA GLU A 622 -23.06 -22.85 9.80
C GLU A 622 -21.80 -22.27 10.48
N GLN A 623 -21.87 -21.99 11.78
CA GLN A 623 -20.73 -21.52 12.57
C GLN A 623 -19.61 -22.56 12.67
N LYS A 624 -19.97 -23.84 12.80
CA LYS A 624 -18.99 -24.94 12.82
C LYS A 624 -18.32 -25.09 11.45
N GLU A 625 -19.08 -25.03 10.37
CA GLU A 625 -18.57 -25.15 9.00
C GLU A 625 -17.70 -23.96 8.58
N LEU A 626 -18.05 -22.74 8.98
CA LEU A 626 -17.24 -21.55 8.73
C LEU A 626 -15.87 -21.66 9.41
N ALA A 627 -15.81 -22.10 10.66
CA ALA A 627 -14.56 -22.22 11.42
C ALA A 627 -13.55 -23.25 10.85
N LYS A 628 -13.98 -24.13 9.93
CA LYS A 628 -13.07 -25.07 9.25
C LYS A 628 -12.22 -24.42 8.15
N ARG A 629 -12.59 -23.21 7.71
CA ARG A 629 -12.06 -22.57 6.49
C ARG A 629 -10.91 -21.60 6.75
N GLN A 630 -10.19 -21.75 7.86
CA GLN A 630 -9.22 -20.76 8.37
C GLN A 630 -8.04 -20.48 7.43
N GLN A 631 -7.56 -21.48 6.69
CA GLN A 631 -6.37 -21.32 5.86
C GLN A 631 -6.25 -22.43 4.81
N GLY A 632 -5.30 -22.25 3.91
CA GLY A 632 -4.99 -23.23 2.88
C GLY A 632 -3.79 -22.87 2.02
N THR A 633 -3.60 -23.63 0.95
CA THR A 633 -2.56 -23.40 -0.07
C THR A 633 -3.16 -22.92 -1.39
N LEU A 634 -2.33 -22.32 -2.22
CA LEU A 634 -2.70 -21.79 -3.53
C LEU A 634 -1.93 -22.49 -4.66
N SER A 635 -2.62 -22.74 -5.76
CA SER A 635 -1.99 -23.02 -7.05
C SER A 635 -2.63 -22.14 -8.14
N VAL A 636 -2.00 -22.03 -9.30
CA VAL A 636 -2.46 -21.16 -10.39
C VAL A 636 -2.34 -21.84 -11.73
N SER A 637 -3.27 -21.54 -12.64
CA SER A 637 -3.23 -21.93 -14.04
C SER A 637 -3.78 -20.80 -14.92
N LEU A 638 -3.51 -20.84 -16.21
CA LEU A 638 -4.13 -19.92 -17.17
C LEU A 638 -5.41 -20.59 -17.73
N PRO A 639 -6.53 -19.85 -17.85
CA PRO A 639 -7.72 -20.38 -18.50
C PRO A 639 -7.46 -20.59 -19.99
N GLN A 640 -8.24 -21.49 -20.62
CA GLN A 640 -8.06 -21.84 -22.03
C GLN A 640 -8.20 -20.64 -22.99
N CYS A 641 -8.98 -19.62 -22.63
CA CYS A 641 -9.12 -18.41 -23.43
C CYS A 641 -7.91 -17.50 -23.43
N TYR A 642 -6.96 -17.67 -22.50
CA TYR A 642 -5.83 -16.77 -22.39
C TYR A 642 -4.81 -17.06 -23.49
N THR A 643 -4.45 -16.01 -24.23
CA THR A 643 -3.46 -16.04 -25.30
C THR A 643 -2.50 -14.88 -25.17
N VAL A 644 -1.21 -15.11 -25.45
CA VAL A 644 -0.23 -14.01 -25.59
C VAL A 644 -0.56 -13.22 -26.85
N LYS A 645 -0.61 -11.88 -26.74
CA LYS A 645 -0.98 -10.98 -27.83
C LYS A 645 0.23 -10.17 -28.30
N THR A 646 0.16 -9.65 -29.52
CA THR A 646 1.15 -8.75 -30.14
C THR A 646 0.49 -7.41 -30.45
N LYS A 647 1.20 -6.29 -30.26
CA LYS A 647 0.70 -4.94 -30.55
C LYS A 647 0.72 -4.61 -32.04
#